data_AF-Q5R9R7-F1
#
_entry.id   AF-Q5R9R7-F1
#
_cell.length_a   1.000
_cell.length_b   1.000
_cell.length_c   1.000
_cell.angle_alpha   90.00
_cell.angle_beta   90.00
_cell.angle_gamma   90.00
#
_symmetry.space_group_name_H-M   'P 1'
#
loop_
_entity.id
_entity.type
_entity.pdbx_description
1 polymer ?
#
loop_
_entity_poly.entity_id
_entity_poly.type
_entity_poly.pdbx_seq_one_letter_code
_entity_poly.pdbx_strand_id
1 'polypeptide(L)'
;MANGTADVRKLFIFTTTQNYFGLMSELWDQPLLCNCVEINNFLDDGNQMLLRVQRSEAGISFSNTIEFGDTKDKVLVFFKLRPEVITDENLHDNILVSSMLESPISSLYQAVRQVFAPMLLKDQEWSRNFDPKLQNLLSELEAGLGIVLRRSDTNLTKLKFKEDDTRGFLTPSDEFQFWIEQAHRGNKQISKERANYFKELFETIAREFYNLDSLSLLEVVDLVETTQDVVDDVWRQTEHDHYPESRMLHLLDIIGGSFGRFVQKKLGTLNLWEDPYYLVKESLKAGISICEQWVIVCNHLTGQVWQHYVPHPWKNEKYFPETLDKLGKRLEEVLAIRTIHEKFLYFLPASEEKIICLTRVFEPFTGLNPVQYNPYTEPLWKAAVSQYEKIIAPAEQKIAGKLKNYISEIQDSPQQLLQAFLKYKELVKRPTISKELMLERETLLARLVDSTKDFRLDFENRCRGIPGDASGPLSGKNLSEVVNNIVWVRQLELKVDDTIKIAEALLSDLSGFRCFHRSAEDLLDQLKLYEQEQFDDWSRDIQSGLSDSRSGLCIEASSQIMELDSNDGSLKVHYSDRLVILLREVRQLSALGFVIPAKIQQVANIAQKFCKQAIILKQVAHFYNSIDQQMIQSQRPMMLQSALAFEQIIKNSKTGSGGKSQITWDNPKELEGYIQKLQNAAERLATENRKLRKWHTTFCEKVVFLMNIDLLRQQQRWRDGLQELRTGLATVEAQGFQASDMHAWKQHWNHQLYKALEHQYQMGLEALNENLPEINIDLTYNYLFTFRQGRLQFRPPFEEIRAKYYREMKRFIGIPNQFKGVGEAGDESIFSIMIDRNASGFLTIFSKAEDLFRRLSAVLHQHKEWIVIGQVDMEAVVEKHLFTVHDWEKNFKALKIKGKEVERLPSAVKVDCLNINCNPVKTVIDDLIQKLFDLLVLSLKKSIQAHLHEIDTFVTEAMEVLTIMPQSVEEIGDANLRYSKSQERKPEILPLFQEAEDKNRLLRTVAGGGLETISNLKAKWDKFELMMESHQLMIKDQIEVMKGNVKSRLQIYYQELEKFKARWDQLKPGDDVIETGQHNTLDKSAELIKEKKIEFDDLEVTRKKLVDDCHHFRLEEPNFSLASNISKDIESCAQIWAFYEEFQQGFQEMANEDWITFRTKTYLFEEFLMNWHDRLRKVEEHSVMTVKLQSEVDKYKIVIPILKYVRGEHLSPDHWLDLFRLLGLPRGTSLEKLLFGDLLRVADTIVAKAADLKV
;
A
#
# COMPACT_ATOMS: atom_id res chain seq x y z
N MET A 1 -1.62 34.20 99.73
CA MET A 1 -2.03 35.62 99.74
C MET A 1 -2.31 36.02 98.30
N ALA A 2 -3.30 36.89 98.12
CA ALA A 2 -4.11 37.03 96.92
C ALA A 2 -3.38 37.43 95.64
N ASN A 3 -3.87 36.89 94.53
CA ASN A 3 -3.63 37.28 93.14
C ASN A 3 -3.64 38.81 92.96
N GLY A 4 -2.48 39.38 92.62
CA GLY A 4 -2.43 40.57 91.78
C GLY A 4 -2.42 40.08 90.33
N THR A 5 -3.52 40.27 89.61
CA THR A 5 -3.62 39.98 88.17
C THR A 5 -2.49 40.72 87.43
N ALA A 6 -1.55 39.97 86.86
CA ALA A 6 -0.50 40.53 86.02
C ALA A 6 -1.16 41.27 84.85
N ASP A 7 -0.79 42.52 84.66
CA ASP A 7 -1.31 43.37 83.58
C ASP A 7 -0.98 42.72 82.22
N VAL A 8 -2.01 42.22 81.53
CA VAL A 8 -1.90 41.49 80.25
C VAL A 8 -1.28 42.38 79.17
N ARG A 9 -1.46 43.70 79.29
CA ARG A 9 -0.87 44.68 78.37
C ARG A 9 0.64 44.75 78.52
N LYS A 10 1.13 44.70 79.76
CA LYS A 10 2.56 44.55 80.05
C LYS A 10 3.04 43.16 79.63
N LEU A 11 2.20 42.12 79.82
CA LEU A 11 2.40 40.76 79.29
C LEU A 11 2.90 40.78 77.85
N PHE A 12 2.15 41.42 76.98
CA PHE A 12 2.49 41.47 75.58
C PHE A 12 3.85 42.14 75.28
N ILE A 13 4.14 43.31 75.88
CA ILE A 13 5.35 44.08 75.58
C ILE A 13 6.62 43.31 75.98
N PHE A 14 6.64 42.72 77.18
CA PHE A 14 7.81 42.01 77.68
C PHE A 14 8.02 40.66 76.96
N THR A 15 6.96 39.90 76.65
CA THR A 15 7.06 38.63 75.92
C THR A 15 7.60 38.86 74.50
N THR A 16 7.07 39.87 73.79
CA THR A 16 7.55 40.18 72.44
C THR A 16 9.01 40.65 72.46
N THR A 17 9.39 41.43 73.48
CA THR A 17 10.80 41.83 73.69
C THR A 17 11.70 40.61 73.93
N GLN A 18 11.27 39.67 74.78
CA GLN A 18 12.03 38.46 75.11
C GLN A 18 12.28 37.59 73.86
N ASN A 19 11.23 37.37 73.06
CA ASN A 19 11.31 36.57 71.84
C ASN A 19 12.27 37.18 70.81
N TYR A 20 12.25 38.50 70.65
CA TYR A 20 13.12 39.17 69.67
C TYR A 20 14.60 39.17 70.09
N PHE A 21 14.90 39.40 71.37
CA PHE A 21 16.28 39.46 71.86
C PHE A 21 16.85 38.12 72.34
N GLY A 22 16.06 37.05 72.35
CA GLY A 22 16.46 35.70 72.75
C GLY A 22 16.86 35.60 74.22
N LEU A 23 16.12 36.27 75.11
CA LEU A 23 16.39 36.27 76.56
C LEU A 23 15.72 35.05 77.23
N MET A 24 16.45 34.36 78.10
CA MET A 24 16.04 33.04 78.65
C MET A 24 15.23 33.11 79.97
N SER A 25 14.92 34.30 80.50
CA SER A 25 14.20 34.49 81.77
C SER A 25 13.03 35.46 81.60
N GLU A 26 11.87 35.16 82.22
CA GLU A 26 10.67 36.00 82.17
C GLU A 26 10.92 37.37 82.81
N LEU A 27 10.81 38.43 82.02
CA LEU A 27 11.02 39.81 82.46
C LEU A 27 10.02 40.29 83.55
N TRP A 28 8.96 39.51 83.85
CA TRP A 28 7.99 39.80 84.92
C TRP A 28 8.57 39.78 86.32
N ASP A 29 9.62 39.02 86.57
CA ASP A 29 10.15 38.81 87.93
C ASP A 29 11.06 39.97 88.40
N GLN A 30 11.24 41.02 87.59
CA GLN A 30 11.99 42.22 87.96
C GLN A 30 11.05 43.37 88.38
N PRO A 31 10.86 43.63 89.69
CA PRO A 31 9.91 44.64 90.18
C PRO A 31 10.25 46.08 89.77
N LEU A 32 11.52 46.35 89.41
CA LEU A 32 11.98 47.63 88.87
C LEU A 32 11.50 47.91 87.43
N LEU A 33 11.28 46.87 86.61
CA LEU A 33 10.80 47.00 85.23
C LEU A 33 9.27 46.99 85.15
N CYS A 34 8.56 46.25 86.02
CA CYS A 34 7.10 46.25 86.05
C CYS A 34 6.48 47.63 86.39
N ASN A 35 7.21 48.49 87.10
CA ASN A 35 6.82 49.87 87.42
C ASN A 35 7.52 50.93 86.54
N CYS A 36 8.10 50.52 85.41
CA CYS A 36 8.72 51.44 84.44
C CYS A 36 7.72 52.50 83.98
N VAL A 37 8.08 53.76 84.19
CA VAL A 37 7.24 54.93 83.89
C VAL A 37 6.93 54.98 82.41
N GLU A 38 7.88 54.60 81.56
CA GLU A 38 7.80 54.70 80.12
C GLU A 38 6.81 53.71 79.51
N ILE A 39 6.74 52.49 80.07
CA ILE A 39 5.74 51.48 79.69
C ILE A 39 4.35 51.92 80.14
N ASN A 40 4.22 52.41 81.39
CA ASN A 40 2.94 52.91 81.90
C ASN A 40 2.44 54.11 81.09
N ASN A 41 3.32 55.05 80.75
CA ASN A 41 2.99 56.18 79.88
C ASN A 41 2.50 55.67 78.52
N PHE A 42 3.22 54.72 77.91
CA PHE A 42 2.78 54.15 76.64
C PHE A 42 1.45 53.41 76.78
N LEU A 43 1.13 52.73 77.87
CA LEU A 43 -0.15 52.04 78.00
C LEU A 43 -1.30 52.99 78.34
N ASP A 44 -1.08 53.94 79.26
CA ASP A 44 -2.12 54.72 79.93
C ASP A 44 -2.27 56.17 79.42
N ASP A 45 -1.28 56.74 78.70
CA ASP A 45 -1.41 58.05 78.05
C ASP A 45 -1.78 57.88 76.56
N GLY A 46 -2.94 58.44 76.18
CA GLY A 46 -3.39 58.45 74.78
C GLY A 46 -2.49 59.27 73.85
N ASN A 47 -1.70 60.22 74.40
CA ASN A 47 -0.75 61.02 73.62
C ASN A 47 0.59 60.31 73.41
N GLN A 48 0.90 59.28 74.23
CA GLN A 48 2.15 58.54 74.13
C GLN A 48 2.01 57.39 73.13
N MET A 49 2.34 57.67 71.87
CA MET A 49 2.12 56.75 70.74
C MET A 49 3.27 55.76 70.50
N LEU A 50 4.41 55.91 71.17
CA LEU A 50 5.63 55.14 70.91
C LEU A 50 6.27 54.61 72.20
N LEU A 51 6.82 53.40 72.09
CA LEU A 51 7.65 52.77 73.11
C LEU A 51 8.79 52.01 72.41
N ARG A 52 10.01 52.47 72.61
CA ARG A 52 11.24 51.83 72.15
C ARG A 52 11.77 50.88 73.21
N VAL A 53 12.30 49.75 72.76
CA VAL A 53 13.00 48.76 73.57
C VAL A 53 14.36 48.46 72.98
N GLN A 54 15.42 48.68 73.77
CA GLN A 54 16.80 48.38 73.39
C GLN A 54 17.45 47.50 74.46
N ARG A 55 18.23 46.53 74.01
CA ARG A 55 19.12 45.74 74.86
C ARG A 55 20.43 46.49 75.04
N SER A 56 20.72 46.88 76.28
CA SER A 56 22.02 47.44 76.70
C SER A 56 22.86 46.37 77.41
N GLU A 57 24.16 46.62 77.63
CA GLU A 57 25.02 45.71 78.40
C GLU A 57 24.52 45.48 79.84
N ALA A 58 23.76 46.43 80.40
CA ALA A 58 23.22 46.38 81.77
C ALA A 58 21.77 45.84 81.86
N GLY A 59 21.11 45.50 80.74
CA GLY A 59 19.73 45.01 80.73
C GLY A 59 18.86 45.63 79.63
N ILE A 60 17.54 45.45 79.75
CA ILE A 60 16.57 46.05 78.81
C ILE A 60 16.22 47.46 79.25
N SER A 61 16.28 48.39 78.30
CA SER A 61 15.88 49.78 78.48
C SER A 61 14.62 50.08 77.67
N PHE A 62 13.66 50.76 78.30
CA PHE A 62 12.43 51.24 77.69
C PHE A 62 12.47 52.77 77.60
N SER A 63 12.11 53.32 76.45
CA SER A 63 12.03 54.77 76.27
C SER A 63 10.82 55.15 75.43
N ASN A 64 10.18 56.25 75.77
CA ASN A 64 9.11 56.86 74.98
C ASN A 64 9.62 57.72 73.82
N THR A 65 10.93 57.95 73.72
CA THR A 65 11.60 58.68 72.65
C THR A 65 12.49 57.76 71.82
N ILE A 66 12.64 58.10 70.53
CA ILE A 66 13.58 57.42 69.64
C ILE A 66 14.87 58.23 69.63
N GLU A 67 15.92 57.68 70.23
CA GLU A 67 17.27 58.26 70.24
C GLU A 67 18.25 57.34 69.52
N PHE A 68 19.03 57.88 68.59
CA PHE A 68 20.05 57.10 67.87
C PHE A 68 21.42 57.39 68.48
N GLY A 69 21.99 56.42 69.18
CA GLY A 69 23.40 56.39 69.57
C GLY A 69 24.21 55.55 68.59
N ASP A 70 25.52 55.81 68.50
CA ASP A 70 26.45 55.27 67.51
C ASP A 70 26.88 53.79 67.79
N THR A 71 25.96 52.96 68.28
CA THR A 71 26.23 51.57 68.69
C THR A 71 25.35 50.55 67.98
N LYS A 72 25.95 49.37 67.73
CA LYS A 72 25.47 48.27 66.88
C LYS A 72 24.28 47.47 67.43
N ASP A 73 23.31 48.14 68.03
CA ASP A 73 22.28 47.48 68.80
C ASP A 73 21.01 47.24 67.96
N LYS A 74 20.46 46.02 68.05
CA LYS A 74 19.12 45.72 67.54
C LYS A 74 18.09 46.42 68.43
N VAL A 75 17.08 47.03 67.82
CA VAL A 75 16.04 47.79 68.55
C VAL A 75 14.66 47.28 68.14
N LEU A 76 13.75 47.21 69.11
CA LEU A 76 12.34 46.90 68.88
C LEU A 76 11.50 48.13 69.22
N VAL A 77 10.57 48.51 68.35
CA VAL A 77 9.70 49.68 68.58
C VAL A 77 8.24 49.23 68.55
N PHE A 78 7.51 49.58 69.60
CA PHE A 78 6.07 49.45 69.71
C PHE A 78 5.43 50.80 69.41
N PHE A 79 4.35 50.82 68.65
CA PHE A 79 3.59 52.03 68.40
C PHE A 79 2.08 51.78 68.38
N LYS A 80 1.32 52.79 68.80
CA LYS A 80 -0.15 52.77 68.75
C LYS A 80 -0.65 53.20 67.38
N LEU A 81 -1.75 52.62 66.94
CA LEU A 81 -2.45 53.03 65.72
C LEU A 81 -3.47 54.15 65.98
N ARG A 82 -4.02 54.23 67.19
CA ARG A 82 -5.01 55.23 67.65
C ARG A 82 -4.57 55.88 68.98
N PRO A 83 -4.79 57.19 69.17
CA PRO A 83 -4.39 57.93 70.38
C PRO A 83 -5.33 57.67 71.56
N GLU A 84 -5.34 56.42 72.01
CA GLU A 84 -6.21 55.91 73.07
C GLU A 84 -5.39 55.14 74.12
N VAL A 85 -6.00 54.96 75.29
CA VAL A 85 -5.45 54.09 76.34
C VAL A 85 -5.53 52.64 75.87
N ILE A 86 -4.45 51.88 76.10
CA ILE A 86 -4.45 50.46 75.79
C ILE A 86 -5.18 49.70 76.89
N THR A 87 -6.15 48.90 76.50
CA THR A 87 -6.92 47.99 77.35
C THR A 87 -6.67 46.55 76.90
N ASP A 88 -7.08 45.57 77.68
CA ASP A 88 -6.95 44.15 77.31
C ASP A 88 -7.67 43.81 76.00
N GLU A 89 -8.72 44.57 75.65
CA GLU A 89 -9.50 44.36 74.42
C GLU A 89 -8.84 44.95 73.17
N ASN A 90 -8.13 46.08 73.28
CA ASN A 90 -7.55 46.76 72.11
C ASN A 90 -6.05 46.50 71.93
N LEU A 91 -5.42 45.69 72.80
CA LEU A 91 -3.99 45.44 72.85
C LEU A 91 -3.39 44.96 71.53
N HIS A 92 -3.99 43.94 70.91
CA HIS A 92 -3.48 43.31 69.69
C HIS A 92 -3.86 44.05 68.42
N ASP A 93 -4.95 44.83 68.46
CA ASP A 93 -5.44 45.58 67.30
C ASP A 93 -4.83 46.98 67.22
N ASN A 94 -4.41 47.55 68.35
CA ASN A 94 -3.89 48.92 68.41
C ASN A 94 -2.36 49.00 68.52
N ILE A 95 -1.66 47.97 68.99
CA ILE A 95 -0.19 47.97 69.07
C ILE A 95 0.42 47.26 67.87
N LEU A 96 1.28 47.97 67.13
CA LEU A 96 2.13 47.40 66.10
C LEU A 96 3.59 47.35 66.56
N VAL A 97 4.31 46.31 66.15
CA VAL A 97 5.70 46.06 66.52
C VAL A 97 6.57 46.07 65.28
N SER A 98 7.63 46.88 65.28
CA SER A 98 8.61 46.93 64.20
C SER A 98 10.02 46.72 64.73
N SER A 99 10.75 45.79 64.13
CA SER A 99 12.17 45.59 64.40
C SER A 99 13.03 46.53 63.56
N MET A 100 14.04 47.14 64.16
CA MET A 100 15.00 48.01 63.48
C MET A 100 16.44 47.51 63.70
N LEU A 101 17.23 47.54 62.62
CA LEU A 101 18.66 47.22 62.58
C LEU A 101 19.53 48.47 62.84
N GLU A 102 20.83 48.23 63.06
CA GLU A 102 21.98 49.11 63.34
C GLU A 102 21.98 50.53 62.71
N SER A 103 21.25 50.77 61.61
CA SER A 103 21.06 52.11 61.04
C SER A 103 19.59 52.39 60.72
N PRO A 104 19.07 53.59 61.02
CA PRO A 104 17.72 54.00 60.61
C PRO A 104 17.57 53.98 59.09
N ILE A 105 18.66 54.27 58.37
CA ILE A 105 18.68 54.29 56.91
C ILE A 105 18.67 52.87 56.35
N SER A 106 19.45 51.95 56.93
CA SER A 106 19.45 50.54 56.48
C SER A 106 18.12 49.86 56.79
N SER A 107 17.56 50.11 57.97
CA SER A 107 16.26 49.59 58.39
C SER A 107 15.14 50.12 57.50
N LEU A 108 15.12 51.44 57.25
CA LEU A 108 14.12 52.06 56.38
C LEU A 108 14.28 51.58 54.93
N TYR A 109 15.51 51.51 54.42
CA TYR A 109 15.76 51.00 53.07
C TYR A 109 15.30 49.56 52.90
N GLN A 110 15.63 48.67 53.84
CA GLN A 110 15.21 47.27 53.75
C GLN A 110 13.71 47.13 53.95
N ALA A 111 13.09 47.88 54.87
CA ALA A 111 11.64 47.88 55.04
C ALA A 111 10.93 48.39 53.77
N VAL A 112 11.41 49.47 53.17
CA VAL A 112 10.88 50.00 51.91
C VAL A 112 11.12 49.00 50.77
N ARG A 113 12.36 48.55 50.53
CA ARG A 113 12.71 47.68 49.40
C ARG A 113 12.10 46.27 49.48
N GLN A 114 12.01 45.69 50.67
CA GLN A 114 11.58 44.28 50.84
C GLN A 114 10.10 44.14 51.17
N VAL A 115 9.51 45.10 51.89
CA VAL A 115 8.12 45.00 52.37
C VAL A 115 7.24 45.97 51.59
N PHE A 116 7.45 47.28 51.73
CA PHE A 116 6.49 48.27 51.25
C PHE A 116 6.51 48.48 49.73
N ALA A 117 7.67 48.53 49.09
CA ALA A 117 7.77 48.71 47.64
C ALA A 117 7.20 47.50 46.88
N PRO A 118 7.50 46.23 47.21
CA PRO A 118 6.83 45.09 46.61
C PRO A 118 5.32 45.08 46.88
N MET A 119 4.90 45.35 48.13
CA MET A 119 3.48 45.35 48.50
C MET A 119 2.67 46.45 47.79
N LEU A 120 3.24 47.63 47.61
CA LEU A 120 2.53 48.78 47.02
C LEU A 120 2.68 48.86 45.49
N LEU A 121 3.82 48.41 44.94
CA LEU A 121 4.11 48.53 43.51
C LEU A 121 3.84 47.25 42.71
N LYS A 122 4.07 46.06 43.29
CA LYS A 122 3.92 44.77 42.59
C LYS A 122 2.55 44.12 42.80
N ASP A 123 1.87 44.39 43.92
CA ASP A 123 0.50 43.93 44.14
C ASP A 123 -0.45 44.65 43.17
N GLN A 124 -1.18 43.90 42.35
CA GLN A 124 -2.05 44.45 41.30
C GLN A 124 -3.20 45.28 41.86
N GLU A 125 -3.67 44.99 43.07
CA GLU A 125 -4.77 45.76 43.69
C GLU A 125 -4.28 47.12 44.19
N TRP A 126 -3.18 47.13 44.94
CA TRP A 126 -2.64 48.37 45.51
C TRP A 126 -1.96 49.24 44.46
N SER A 127 -1.23 48.65 43.51
CA SER A 127 -0.56 49.38 42.40
C SER A 127 -1.54 50.16 41.52
N ARG A 128 -2.77 49.67 41.34
CA ARG A 128 -3.83 50.40 40.59
C ARG A 128 -4.45 51.54 41.39
N ASN A 129 -4.52 51.40 42.71
CA ASN A 129 -5.12 52.38 43.61
C ASN A 129 -4.12 53.44 44.10
N PHE A 130 -2.81 53.19 43.94
CA PHE A 130 -1.73 54.08 44.37
C PHE A 130 -1.37 55.08 43.26
N ASP A 131 -1.40 56.38 43.57
CA ASP A 131 -1.09 57.46 42.61
C ASP A 131 0.31 57.25 41.98
N PRO A 132 0.46 57.30 40.64
CA PRO A 132 1.76 57.26 39.96
C PRO A 132 2.81 58.23 40.52
N LYS A 133 2.42 59.41 41.03
CA LYS A 133 3.35 60.33 41.70
C LYS A 133 3.91 59.76 43.00
N LEU A 134 3.09 59.06 43.78
CA LEU A 134 3.51 58.39 45.01
C LEU A 134 4.34 57.13 44.70
N GLN A 135 4.05 56.43 43.60
CA GLN A 135 4.91 55.34 43.11
C GLN A 135 6.31 55.86 42.77
N ASN A 136 6.39 56.96 42.02
CA ASN A 136 7.66 57.60 41.69
C ASN A 136 8.40 58.09 42.94
N LEU A 137 7.70 58.73 43.89
CA LEU A 137 8.29 59.16 45.17
C LEU A 137 8.81 57.98 46.00
N LEU A 138 8.11 56.85 46.01
CA LEU A 138 8.56 55.65 46.71
C LEU A 138 9.81 55.06 46.06
N SER A 139 9.86 55.02 44.72
CA SER A 139 11.05 54.62 43.97
C SER A 139 12.22 55.59 44.14
N GLU A 140 11.96 56.91 44.17
CA GLU A 140 12.97 57.94 44.44
C GLU A 140 13.47 57.86 45.89
N LEU A 141 12.60 57.55 46.85
CA LEU A 141 12.96 57.34 48.25
C LEU A 141 13.82 56.09 48.41
N GLU A 142 13.44 54.97 47.80
CA GLU A 142 14.25 53.75 47.77
C GLU A 142 15.62 54.02 47.14
N ALA A 143 15.65 54.67 45.98
CA ALA A 143 16.90 55.04 45.30
C ALA A 143 17.76 55.98 46.15
N GLY A 144 17.16 56.98 46.77
CA GLY A 144 17.81 57.93 47.67
C GLY A 144 18.40 57.26 48.91
N LEU A 145 17.65 56.37 49.56
CA LEU A 145 18.13 55.60 50.71
C LEU A 145 19.23 54.62 50.32
N GLY A 146 19.14 53.99 49.14
CA GLY A 146 20.20 53.13 48.59
C GLY A 146 21.49 53.90 48.31
N ILE A 147 21.40 55.13 47.76
CA ILE A 147 22.54 56.03 47.56
C ILE A 147 23.22 56.35 48.89
N VAL A 148 22.44 56.58 49.94
CA VAL A 148 23.00 56.89 51.27
C VAL A 148 23.64 55.65 51.91
N LEU A 149 23.10 54.44 51.71
CA LEU A 149 23.72 53.21 52.23
C LEU A 149 25.03 52.83 51.55
N ARG A 150 25.18 53.17 50.26
CA ARG A 150 26.45 53.03 49.53
C ARG A 150 27.49 54.10 49.91
N ARG A 151 27.12 55.07 50.77
CA ARG A 151 27.98 56.15 51.28
C ARG A 151 28.07 56.04 52.80
N SER A 152 29.18 55.56 53.34
CA SER A 152 29.41 55.69 54.80
C SER A 152 29.33 57.18 55.22
N ASP A 153 28.51 57.44 56.24
CA ASP A 153 28.10 58.69 56.88
C ASP A 153 28.56 60.06 56.33
N THR A 154 27.58 60.89 55.98
CA THR A 154 27.76 62.28 55.53
C THR A 154 27.93 63.29 56.67
N ASN A 155 27.86 62.90 57.95
CA ASN A 155 27.71 63.84 59.07
C ASN A 155 28.84 63.89 60.12
N LEU A 156 30.07 63.46 59.79
CA LEU A 156 31.24 63.71 60.66
C LEU A 156 32.43 64.26 59.87
N THR A 157 32.69 65.56 60.04
CA THR A 157 33.57 66.40 59.20
C THR A 157 35.07 66.10 59.24
N LYS A 158 35.56 64.96 59.77
CA LYS A 158 37.02 64.71 59.92
C LYS A 158 37.56 63.28 59.72
N LEU A 159 36.79 62.30 59.25
CA LEU A 159 37.34 60.99 58.86
C LEU A 159 37.24 60.80 57.34
N LYS A 160 38.39 60.59 56.69
CA LYS A 160 38.49 60.35 55.25
C LYS A 160 37.65 59.12 54.88
N PHE A 161 36.82 59.25 53.84
CA PHE A 161 36.16 58.13 53.16
C PHE A 161 37.23 57.06 52.83
N LYS A 162 37.06 55.83 53.31
CA LYS A 162 37.89 54.70 52.89
C LYS A 162 37.14 53.98 51.78
N GLU A 163 37.69 53.96 50.57
CA GLU A 163 37.12 53.21 49.42
C GLU A 163 36.95 51.70 49.70
N ASP A 164 37.58 51.19 50.77
CA ASP A 164 37.50 49.81 51.27
C ASP A 164 36.18 49.44 51.97
N ASP A 165 35.30 50.39 52.30
CA ASP A 165 34.05 50.07 53.01
C ASP A 165 32.97 49.56 52.04
N THR A 166 32.89 48.23 51.89
CA THR A 166 32.02 47.57 50.90
C THR A 166 30.67 47.08 51.44
N ARG A 167 30.32 47.39 52.70
CA ARG A 167 29.16 46.82 53.42
C ARG A 167 27.80 47.08 52.78
N GLY A 168 27.69 48.14 51.98
CA GLY A 168 26.47 48.52 51.26
C GLY A 168 26.32 47.90 49.86
N PHE A 169 27.33 47.19 49.33
CA PHE A 169 27.31 46.60 47.98
C PHE A 169 26.99 45.11 48.05
N LEU A 170 25.78 44.73 47.65
CA LEU A 170 25.31 43.33 47.73
C LEU A 170 25.24 42.66 46.35
N THR A 171 25.26 43.45 45.28
CA THR A 171 25.18 42.99 43.90
C THR A 171 26.16 43.76 43.01
N PRO A 172 26.59 43.20 41.86
CA PRO A 172 27.44 43.92 40.90
C PRO A 172 26.80 45.25 40.43
N SER A 173 25.48 45.26 40.29
CA SER A 173 24.70 46.47 40.00
C SER A 173 24.92 47.60 41.00
N ASP A 174 25.12 47.29 42.29
CA ASP A 174 25.41 48.29 43.32
C ASP A 174 26.82 48.89 43.14
N GLU A 175 27.79 48.08 42.70
CA GLU A 175 29.16 48.52 42.40
C GLU A 175 29.19 49.43 41.16
N PHE A 176 28.45 49.08 40.11
CA PHE A 176 28.35 49.92 38.90
C PHE A 176 27.69 51.26 39.21
N GLN A 177 26.61 51.25 40.00
CA GLN A 177 25.95 52.48 40.45
C GLN A 177 26.87 53.35 41.30
N PHE A 178 27.74 52.76 42.13
CA PHE A 178 28.74 53.53 42.88
C PHE A 178 29.66 54.35 41.98
N TRP A 179 30.24 53.73 40.95
CA TRP A 179 31.13 54.43 40.02
C TRP A 179 30.40 55.48 39.17
N ILE A 180 29.16 55.20 38.77
CA ILE A 180 28.27 56.19 38.14
C ILE A 180 28.06 57.39 39.08
N GLU A 181 27.75 57.16 40.35
CA GLU A 181 27.52 58.23 41.31
C GLU A 181 28.79 59.05 41.61
N GLN A 182 29.95 58.39 41.72
CA GLN A 182 31.25 59.05 41.92
C GLN A 182 31.67 59.90 40.72
N ALA A 183 31.40 59.43 39.50
CA ALA A 183 31.61 60.17 38.26
C ALA A 183 30.83 61.51 38.25
N HIS A 184 29.55 61.47 38.65
CA HIS A 184 28.70 62.67 38.66
C HIS A 184 29.02 63.63 39.81
N ARG A 185 29.39 63.10 40.99
CA ARG A 185 29.42 63.87 42.26
C ARG A 185 30.80 64.01 42.91
N GLY A 186 31.89 63.46 42.36
CA GLY A 186 33.22 63.51 42.98
C GLY A 186 33.73 64.93 43.26
N ASN A 187 34.26 65.20 44.45
CA ASN A 187 34.69 66.57 44.82
C ASN A 187 36.00 67.02 44.14
N LYS A 188 36.80 66.10 43.57
CA LYS A 188 38.07 66.39 42.89
C LYS A 188 38.01 65.94 41.43
N GLN A 189 38.53 66.76 40.51
CA GLN A 189 38.51 66.47 39.07
C GLN A 189 39.18 65.13 38.72
N ILE A 190 40.35 64.84 39.29
CA ILE A 190 41.08 63.57 39.11
C ILE A 190 40.24 62.36 39.57
N SER A 191 39.48 62.52 40.66
CA SER A 191 38.59 61.47 41.17
C SER A 191 37.35 61.27 40.29
N LYS A 192 36.88 62.33 39.61
CA LYS A 192 35.78 62.23 38.63
C LYS A 192 36.25 61.55 37.35
N GLU A 193 37.44 61.88 36.85
CA GLU A 193 38.03 61.26 35.67
C GLU A 193 38.28 59.77 35.91
N ARG A 194 38.88 59.40 37.05
CA ARG A 194 39.03 58.00 37.49
C ARG A 194 37.68 57.27 37.58
N ALA A 195 36.67 57.90 38.17
CA ALA A 195 35.36 57.27 38.30
C ALA A 195 34.61 57.17 36.95
N ASN A 196 34.77 58.13 36.05
CA ASN A 196 34.25 58.06 34.68
C ASN A 196 34.93 56.93 33.90
N TYR A 197 36.24 56.77 34.05
CA TYR A 197 36.98 55.69 33.41
C TYR A 197 36.49 54.31 33.86
N PHE A 198 36.39 54.07 35.17
CA PHE A 198 35.84 52.81 35.68
C PHE A 198 34.36 52.61 35.31
N LYS A 199 33.57 53.69 35.30
CA LYS A 199 32.19 53.65 34.81
C LYS A 199 32.15 53.18 33.35
N GLU A 200 32.98 53.73 32.46
CA GLU A 200 33.02 53.36 31.04
C GLU A 200 33.42 51.90 30.85
N LEU A 201 34.41 51.40 31.60
CA LEU A 201 34.77 49.98 31.58
C LEU A 201 33.60 49.08 32.00
N PHE A 202 32.94 49.40 33.13
CA PHE A 202 31.80 48.63 33.63
C PHE A 202 30.53 48.78 32.78
N GLU A 203 30.38 49.86 32.01
CA GLU A 203 29.19 50.08 31.16
C GLU A 203 28.98 48.94 30.15
N THR A 204 30.06 48.31 29.72
CA THR A 204 30.08 47.12 28.84
C THR A 204 29.23 45.99 29.40
N ILE A 205 29.33 45.70 30.71
CA ILE A 205 28.61 44.58 31.37
C ILE A 205 27.41 45.04 32.20
N ALA A 206 27.32 46.32 32.55
CA ALA A 206 26.32 46.83 33.49
C ALA A 206 24.88 46.54 33.01
N ARG A 207 24.61 46.71 31.71
CA ARG A 207 23.27 46.47 31.12
C ARG A 207 22.80 45.04 31.31
N GLU A 208 23.71 44.08 31.18
CA GLU A 208 23.43 42.65 31.27
C GLU A 208 23.21 42.23 32.71
N PHE A 209 24.02 42.72 33.66
CA PHE A 209 23.80 42.48 35.08
C PHE A 209 22.52 43.14 35.63
N TYR A 210 22.11 44.33 35.15
CA TYR A 210 20.82 44.92 35.53
C TYR A 210 19.63 44.06 35.07
N ASN A 211 19.77 43.33 33.96
CA ASN A 211 18.71 42.51 33.36
C ASN A 211 19.04 41.01 33.42
N LEU A 212 19.88 40.58 34.37
CA LEU A 212 20.43 39.22 34.41
C LEU A 212 19.32 38.16 34.38
N ASP A 213 18.22 38.40 35.09
CA ASP A 213 17.04 37.53 35.14
C ASP A 213 16.37 37.26 33.78
N SER A 214 16.52 38.18 32.82
CA SER A 214 15.92 38.04 31.48
C SER A 214 16.75 37.17 30.55
N LEU A 215 18.04 37.01 30.83
CA LEU A 215 18.98 36.27 29.99
C LEU A 215 18.74 34.76 30.07
N SER A 216 19.11 34.06 29.00
CA SER A 216 19.20 32.60 28.95
C SER A 216 20.51 32.09 29.57
N LEU A 217 20.57 30.81 29.89
CA LEU A 217 21.80 30.19 30.42
C LEU A 217 22.96 30.26 29.42
N LEU A 218 22.71 30.22 28.11
CA LEU A 218 23.76 30.31 27.10
C LEU A 218 24.30 31.74 26.96
N GLU A 219 23.44 32.76 26.98
CA GLU A 219 23.88 34.17 26.94
C GLU A 219 24.75 34.53 28.16
N VAL A 220 24.50 33.88 29.31
CA VAL A 220 25.33 34.11 30.51
C VAL A 220 26.69 33.40 30.45
N VAL A 221 26.85 32.36 29.63
CA VAL A 221 28.18 31.78 29.33
C VAL A 221 29.06 32.82 28.63
N ASP A 222 28.52 33.52 27.63
CA ASP A 222 29.24 34.59 26.92
C ASP A 222 29.49 35.81 27.83
N LEU A 223 28.53 36.10 28.73
CA LEU A 223 28.68 37.16 29.74
C LEU A 223 29.85 36.89 30.69
N VAL A 224 30.14 35.63 31.02
CA VAL A 224 31.28 35.25 31.88
C VAL A 224 32.61 35.66 31.22
N GLU A 225 32.78 35.41 29.92
CA GLU A 225 33.98 35.80 29.17
C GLU A 225 34.09 37.33 29.06
N THR A 226 32.98 38.02 28.74
CA THR A 226 32.97 39.48 28.68
C THR A 226 33.28 40.12 30.05
N THR A 227 32.77 39.51 31.13
CA THR A 227 33.03 39.96 32.50
C THR A 227 34.49 39.71 32.89
N GLN A 228 35.11 38.62 32.43
CA GLN A 228 36.53 38.38 32.62
C GLN A 228 37.36 39.52 32.04
N ASP A 229 37.13 39.88 30.78
CA ASP A 229 37.89 40.90 30.08
C ASP A 229 37.74 42.27 30.76
N VAL A 230 36.51 42.67 31.10
CA VAL A 230 36.26 43.94 31.80
C VAL A 230 36.92 43.98 33.18
N VAL A 231 36.89 42.88 33.92
CA VAL A 231 37.53 42.82 35.24
C VAL A 231 39.07 42.84 35.12
N ASP A 232 39.65 42.19 34.10
CA ASP A 232 41.09 42.29 33.80
C ASP A 232 41.49 43.73 33.42
N ASP A 233 40.71 44.38 32.57
CA ASP A 233 40.93 45.78 32.15
C ASP A 233 40.85 46.75 33.34
N VAL A 234 39.84 46.60 34.21
CA VAL A 234 39.69 47.41 35.43
C VAL A 234 40.88 47.22 36.37
N TRP A 235 41.38 45.99 36.49
CA TRP A 235 42.58 45.75 37.29
C TRP A 235 43.79 46.38 36.62
N ARG A 236 44.14 45.99 35.39
CA ARG A 236 45.43 46.31 34.74
C ARG A 236 45.57 47.75 34.25
N GLN A 237 44.55 48.59 34.35
CA GLN A 237 44.66 50.00 33.98
C GLN A 237 45.82 50.71 34.71
N THR A 238 46.50 51.63 34.01
CA THR A 238 47.63 52.41 34.55
C THR A 238 47.41 53.92 34.46
N GLU A 239 46.26 54.35 33.93
CA GLU A 239 45.95 55.76 33.69
C GLU A 239 45.53 56.50 34.97
N HIS A 240 44.97 55.77 35.94
CA HIS A 240 44.47 56.31 37.21
C HIS A 240 44.92 55.48 38.42
N ASP A 241 44.71 56.02 39.63
CA ASP A 241 44.97 55.31 40.88
C ASP A 241 44.30 53.93 40.87
N HIS A 242 45.07 52.90 41.25
CA HIS A 242 44.67 51.50 41.12
C HIS A 242 43.34 51.18 41.81
N TYR A 243 42.66 50.15 41.30
CA TYR A 243 41.47 49.61 41.94
C TYR A 243 41.86 48.88 43.24
N PRO A 244 41.25 49.18 44.41
CA PRO A 244 41.64 48.55 45.67
C PRO A 244 41.46 47.02 45.65
N GLU A 245 42.48 46.29 46.11
CA GLU A 245 42.49 44.82 46.12
C GLU A 245 41.34 44.21 46.94
N SER A 246 41.06 44.78 48.11
CA SER A 246 39.92 44.46 49.00
C SER A 246 38.58 44.58 48.28
N ARG A 247 38.41 45.64 47.48
CA ARG A 247 37.20 45.94 46.72
C ARG A 247 37.08 45.05 45.48
N MET A 248 38.20 44.69 44.84
CA MET A 248 38.22 43.74 43.72
C MET A 248 37.84 42.33 44.19
N LEU A 249 38.36 41.88 45.33
CA LEU A 249 37.92 40.63 45.98
C LEU A 249 36.41 40.61 46.20
N HIS A 250 35.87 41.70 46.76
CA HIS A 250 34.43 41.83 47.00
C HIS A 250 33.63 41.82 45.69
N LEU A 251 34.13 42.48 44.63
CA LEU A 251 33.50 42.49 43.31
C LEU A 251 33.44 41.08 42.69
N LEU A 252 34.55 40.33 42.74
CA LEU A 252 34.59 38.95 42.26
C LEU A 252 33.61 38.03 43.03
N ASP A 253 33.46 38.25 44.33
CA ASP A 253 32.51 37.51 45.18
C ASP A 253 31.05 37.82 44.86
N ILE A 254 30.67 39.11 44.78
CA ILE A 254 29.28 39.48 44.44
C ILE A 254 28.90 39.10 43.01
N ILE A 255 29.85 39.12 42.06
CA ILE A 255 29.63 38.60 40.69
C ILE A 255 29.40 37.09 40.74
N GLY A 256 30.29 36.33 41.39
CA GLY A 256 30.13 34.88 41.53
C GLY A 256 28.82 34.50 42.23
N GLY A 257 28.44 35.22 43.27
CA GLY A 257 27.16 35.06 43.96
C GLY A 257 25.95 35.46 43.12
N SER A 258 26.08 36.41 42.18
CA SER A 258 25.01 36.76 41.23
C SER A 258 24.82 35.68 40.15
N PHE A 259 25.90 35.14 39.58
CA PHE A 259 25.85 34.01 38.65
C PHE A 259 25.29 32.77 39.32
N GLY A 260 25.73 32.44 40.53
CA GLY A 260 25.19 31.32 41.30
C GLY A 260 23.68 31.43 41.53
N ARG A 261 23.19 32.60 42.00
CA ARG A 261 21.75 32.83 42.19
C ARG A 261 20.96 32.78 40.88
N PHE A 262 21.53 33.31 39.79
CA PHE A 262 20.92 33.25 38.47
C PHE A 262 20.76 31.80 37.98
N VAL A 263 21.84 31.01 38.03
CA VAL A 263 21.82 29.57 37.69
C VAL A 263 20.79 28.85 38.55
N GLN A 264 20.75 29.16 39.86
CA GLN A 264 19.80 28.55 40.76
C GLN A 264 18.34 28.86 40.40
N LYS A 265 18.05 30.12 40.07
CA LYS A 265 16.71 30.56 39.70
C LYS A 265 16.26 29.96 38.36
N LYS A 266 17.14 29.95 37.35
CA LYS A 266 16.84 29.42 36.00
C LYS A 266 16.69 27.91 35.98
N LEU A 267 17.54 27.17 36.69
CA LEU A 267 17.39 25.72 36.79
C LEU A 267 16.23 25.33 37.72
N GLY A 268 15.92 26.15 38.71
CA GLY A 268 14.78 25.94 39.62
C GLY A 268 13.40 26.04 38.96
N THR A 269 13.29 26.60 37.75
CA THR A 269 12.03 26.57 36.98
C THR A 269 11.77 25.24 36.27
N LEU A 270 12.77 24.36 36.23
CA LEU A 270 12.69 23.03 35.59
C LEU A 270 12.47 21.95 36.65
N ASN A 271 11.64 20.96 36.33
CA ASN A 271 11.53 19.73 37.10
C ASN A 271 12.65 18.78 36.68
N LEU A 272 13.85 18.96 37.24
CA LEU A 272 15.06 18.24 36.79
C LEU A 272 14.93 16.71 36.75
N TRP A 273 14.02 16.12 37.52
CA TRP A 273 13.78 14.66 37.55
C TRP A 273 12.68 14.16 36.60
N GLU A 274 11.73 15.01 36.20
CA GLU A 274 10.55 14.60 35.42
C GLU A 274 10.56 15.16 34.00
N ASP A 275 11.09 16.36 33.79
CA ASP A 275 11.13 17.02 32.48
C ASP A 275 11.99 16.24 31.47
N PRO A 276 11.75 16.41 30.16
CA PRO A 276 12.50 15.71 29.11
C PRO A 276 14.02 15.84 29.27
N TYR A 277 14.71 14.70 29.21
CA TYR A 277 16.15 14.64 29.51
C TYR A 277 17.00 15.57 28.65
N TYR A 278 16.67 15.76 27.35
CA TYR A 278 17.46 16.65 26.49
C TYR A 278 17.47 18.10 27.00
N LEU A 279 16.31 18.62 27.42
CA LEU A 279 16.14 19.99 27.92
C LEU A 279 16.88 20.17 29.25
N VAL A 280 16.72 19.19 30.15
CA VAL A 280 17.40 19.17 31.45
C VAL A 280 18.91 19.11 31.27
N LYS A 281 19.41 18.25 30.37
CA LYS A 281 20.83 18.09 30.07
C LYS A 281 21.46 19.37 29.53
N GLU A 282 20.83 20.02 28.55
CA GLU A 282 21.35 21.26 27.97
C GLU A 282 21.40 22.38 29.00
N SER A 283 20.33 22.54 29.78
CA SER A 283 20.24 23.56 30.82
C SER A 283 21.25 23.31 31.94
N LEU A 284 21.38 22.08 32.44
CA LEU A 284 22.37 21.71 33.46
C LEU A 284 23.80 21.95 32.97
N LYS A 285 24.13 21.56 31.73
CA LYS A 285 25.46 21.79 31.16
C LYS A 285 25.80 23.28 31.06
N ALA A 286 24.87 24.10 30.61
CA ALA A 286 25.08 25.55 30.56
C ALA A 286 25.27 26.14 31.97
N GLY A 287 24.47 25.71 32.95
CA GLY A 287 24.62 26.11 34.35
C GLY A 287 25.96 25.68 34.97
N ILE A 288 26.42 24.46 34.70
CA ILE A 288 27.74 23.95 35.12
C ILE A 288 28.85 24.79 34.47
N SER A 289 28.76 25.04 33.16
CA SER A 289 29.73 25.86 32.41
C SER A 289 29.91 27.24 33.04
N ILE A 290 28.82 27.94 33.35
CA ILE A 290 28.89 29.25 34.02
C ILE A 290 29.64 29.16 35.35
N CYS A 291 29.34 28.13 36.16
CA CYS A 291 29.97 27.95 37.46
C CYS A 291 31.47 27.64 37.32
N GLU A 292 31.82 26.69 36.46
CA GLU A 292 33.20 26.25 36.23
C GLU A 292 34.05 27.35 35.60
N GLN A 293 33.56 27.99 34.54
CA GLN A 293 34.30 29.04 33.84
C GLN A 293 34.60 30.21 34.78
N TRP A 294 33.62 30.72 35.53
CA TRP A 294 33.88 31.84 36.44
C TRP A 294 34.90 31.48 37.54
N VAL A 295 34.86 30.24 38.04
CA VAL A 295 35.88 29.73 38.98
C VAL A 295 37.26 29.66 38.33
N ILE A 296 37.37 29.18 37.09
CA ILE A 296 38.62 29.14 36.31
C ILE A 296 39.15 30.56 36.08
N VAL A 297 38.29 31.49 35.67
CA VAL A 297 38.62 32.90 35.46
C VAL A 297 39.18 33.52 36.73
N CYS A 298 38.49 33.39 37.86
CA CYS A 298 38.95 33.94 39.14
C CYS A 298 40.33 33.39 39.54
N ASN A 299 40.55 32.09 39.36
CA ASN A 299 41.84 31.45 39.64
C ASN A 299 42.94 31.91 38.67
N HIS A 300 42.64 32.05 37.37
CA HIS A 300 43.59 32.47 36.35
C HIS A 300 44.01 33.92 36.54
N LEU A 301 43.04 34.84 36.71
CA LEU A 301 43.31 36.25 36.92
C LEU A 301 44.11 36.48 38.21
N THR A 302 43.63 35.99 39.35
CA THR A 302 44.29 36.25 40.66
C THR A 302 45.52 35.39 40.91
N GLY A 303 45.65 34.23 40.25
CA GLY A 303 46.75 33.28 40.47
C GLY A 303 47.85 33.31 39.41
N GLN A 304 47.58 33.83 38.20
CA GLN A 304 48.56 33.87 37.11
C GLN A 304 48.72 35.28 36.56
N VAL A 305 47.64 35.90 36.06
CA VAL A 305 47.75 37.17 35.31
C VAL A 305 48.16 38.33 36.23
N TRP A 306 47.44 38.53 37.33
CA TRP A 306 47.63 39.69 38.21
C TRP A 306 48.81 39.55 39.17
N GLN A 307 49.27 38.33 39.49
CA GLN A 307 50.50 38.14 40.27
C GLN A 307 51.75 38.58 39.50
N HIS A 308 51.77 38.36 38.19
CA HIS A 308 52.88 38.75 37.31
C HIS A 308 52.72 40.16 36.73
N TYR A 309 51.66 40.89 37.12
CA TYR A 309 51.45 42.26 36.67
C TYR A 309 52.30 43.25 37.48
N VAL A 310 53.43 43.67 36.88
CA VAL A 310 54.47 44.49 37.53
C VAL A 310 53.96 45.82 38.11
N PRO A 311 53.06 46.58 37.46
CA PRO A 311 52.63 47.90 37.96
C PRO A 311 51.92 47.87 39.32
N HIS A 312 51.06 46.86 39.57
CA HIS A 312 50.46 46.62 40.88
C HIS A 312 50.10 45.11 41.03
N PRO A 313 51.00 44.32 41.62
CA PRO A 313 50.78 42.87 41.70
C PRO A 313 49.70 42.53 42.72
N TRP A 314 48.95 41.46 42.44
CA TRP A 314 48.04 40.84 43.40
C TRP A 314 48.83 40.27 44.59
N LYS A 315 48.48 40.63 45.83
CA LYS A 315 49.24 40.28 47.03
C LYS A 315 48.59 39.19 47.87
N ASN A 316 47.27 39.08 47.82
CA ASN A 316 46.51 38.06 48.50
C ASN A 316 46.71 36.68 47.86
N GLU A 317 46.27 35.63 48.55
CA GLU A 317 46.20 34.30 47.95
C GLU A 317 45.25 34.29 46.76
N LYS A 318 45.37 33.26 45.91
CA LYS A 318 44.45 33.04 44.79
C LYS A 318 43.00 33.01 45.30
N TYR A 319 42.13 33.76 44.62
CA TYR A 319 40.71 33.81 44.99
C TYR A 319 39.96 32.61 44.38
N PHE A 320 39.17 31.93 45.21
CA PHE A 320 38.40 30.75 44.81
C PHE A 320 36.92 30.89 45.25
N PRO A 321 35.97 31.04 44.30
CA PRO A 321 34.54 31.09 44.60
C PRO A 321 33.97 29.74 45.08
N GLU A 322 34.20 29.40 46.35
CA GLU A 322 33.89 28.06 46.90
C GLU A 322 32.40 27.69 46.80
N THR A 323 31.48 28.65 47.01
CA THR A 323 30.04 28.40 46.88
C THR A 323 29.62 28.07 45.45
N LEU A 324 30.23 28.71 44.45
CA LEU A 324 29.91 28.50 43.04
C LEU A 324 30.46 27.17 42.53
N ASP A 325 31.69 26.81 42.93
CA ASP A 325 32.28 25.49 42.64
C ASP A 325 31.44 24.35 43.23
N LYS A 326 31.02 24.48 44.50
CA LYS A 326 30.17 23.48 45.16
C LYS A 326 28.80 23.34 44.50
N LEU A 327 28.22 24.46 44.02
CA LEU A 327 26.99 24.43 43.23
C LEU A 327 27.22 23.70 41.89
N GLY A 328 28.29 24.02 41.17
CA GLY A 328 28.66 23.34 39.92
C GLY A 328 28.77 21.83 40.09
N LYS A 329 29.51 21.38 41.10
CA LYS A 329 29.64 19.95 41.47
C LYS A 329 28.31 19.30 41.79
N ARG A 330 27.42 19.98 42.53
CA ARG A 330 26.07 19.48 42.79
C ARG A 330 25.27 19.31 41.48
N LEU A 331 25.36 20.26 40.56
CA LEU A 331 24.68 20.17 39.27
C LEU A 331 25.25 19.06 38.38
N GLU A 332 26.57 18.83 38.42
CA GLU A 332 27.22 17.69 37.77
C GLU A 332 26.71 16.36 38.31
N GLU A 333 26.57 16.21 39.63
CA GLU A 333 25.99 15.01 40.25
C GLU A 333 24.57 14.77 39.76
N VAL A 334 23.73 15.82 39.72
CA VAL A 334 22.35 15.74 39.19
C VAL A 334 22.35 15.31 37.72
N LEU A 335 23.21 15.91 36.90
CA LEU A 335 23.37 15.58 35.50
C LEU A 335 23.81 14.12 35.31
N ALA A 336 24.77 13.65 36.12
CA ALA A 336 25.24 12.27 36.10
C ALA A 336 24.11 11.29 36.43
N ILE A 337 23.36 11.55 37.51
CA ILE A 337 22.22 10.72 37.95
C ILE A 337 21.14 10.64 36.84
N ARG A 338 20.78 11.78 36.23
CA ARG A 338 19.83 11.82 35.10
C ARG A 338 20.37 11.10 33.86
N THR A 339 21.64 11.29 33.54
CA THR A 339 22.30 10.64 32.41
C THR A 339 22.30 9.12 32.57
N ILE A 340 22.62 8.62 33.77
CA ILE A 340 22.63 7.18 34.07
C ILE A 340 21.22 6.60 33.89
N HIS A 341 20.19 7.26 34.43
CA HIS A 341 18.81 6.82 34.27
C HIS A 341 18.38 6.73 32.80
N GLU A 342 18.66 7.77 32.00
CA GLU A 342 18.35 7.75 30.56
C GLU A 342 19.08 6.60 29.84
N LYS A 343 20.33 6.33 30.20
CA LYS A 343 21.10 5.24 29.63
C LYS A 343 20.56 3.87 30.06
N PHE A 344 19.99 3.75 31.25
CA PHE A 344 19.31 2.52 31.68
C PHE A 344 18.04 2.26 30.89
N LEU A 345 17.23 3.30 30.63
CA LEU A 345 16.04 3.18 29.77
C LEU A 345 16.41 2.68 28.36
N TYR A 346 17.55 3.11 27.83
CA TYR A 346 18.03 2.64 26.52
C TYR A 346 18.35 1.14 26.47
N PHE A 347 18.90 0.56 27.54
CA PHE A 347 19.34 -0.85 27.56
C PHE A 347 18.29 -1.83 28.11
N LEU A 348 17.18 -1.34 28.65
CA LEU A 348 16.14 -2.15 29.28
C LEU A 348 14.82 -2.02 28.49
N PRO A 349 14.33 -3.09 27.84
CA PRO A 349 13.00 -3.10 27.22
C PRO A 349 11.89 -2.81 28.23
N ALA A 350 10.77 -2.23 27.78
CA ALA A 350 9.62 -1.83 28.61
C ALA A 350 9.03 -2.97 29.49
N SER A 351 9.28 -4.23 29.14
CA SER A 351 8.89 -5.41 29.92
C SER A 351 9.75 -5.65 31.17
N GLU A 352 11.05 -5.31 31.12
CA GLU A 352 11.99 -5.45 32.24
C GLU A 352 12.01 -4.23 33.18
N GLU A 353 11.54 -3.08 32.68
CA GLU A 353 11.46 -1.80 33.38
C GLU A 353 10.58 -1.87 34.64
N LYS A 354 9.47 -2.63 34.56
CA LYS A 354 8.55 -2.88 35.68
C LYS A 354 9.14 -3.81 36.75
N ILE A 355 10.07 -4.69 36.39
CA ILE A 355 10.66 -5.68 37.32
C ILE A 355 11.68 -5.01 38.25
N ILE A 356 12.30 -3.91 37.80
CA ILE A 356 13.38 -3.22 38.53
C ILE A 356 12.87 -1.92 39.19
N CYS A 357 11.59 -1.56 39.02
CA CYS A 357 10.98 -0.33 39.56
C CYS A 357 11.78 0.94 39.21
N LEU A 358 12.28 1.03 37.97
CA LEU A 358 13.02 2.21 37.50
C LEU A 358 12.21 3.51 37.56
N THR A 359 10.88 3.41 37.59
CA THR A 359 9.96 4.55 37.76
C THR A 359 10.03 5.22 39.13
N ARG A 360 10.63 4.57 40.14
CA ARG A 360 10.77 5.12 41.51
C ARG A 360 12.22 5.44 41.89
N VAL A 361 13.17 5.39 40.96
CA VAL A 361 14.60 5.58 41.32
C VAL A 361 14.88 6.97 41.88
N PHE A 362 14.10 7.98 41.51
CA PHE A 362 14.27 9.34 42.02
C PHE A 362 13.53 9.61 43.34
N GLU A 363 12.78 8.65 43.88
CA GLU A 363 12.06 8.79 45.15
C GLU A 363 12.95 9.24 46.33
N PRO A 364 14.22 8.78 46.48
CA PRO A 364 15.12 9.27 47.51
C PRO A 364 15.42 10.77 47.47
N PHE A 365 15.23 11.43 46.32
CA PHE A 365 15.43 12.87 46.15
C PHE A 365 14.15 13.68 46.40
N THR A 366 13.02 13.01 46.69
CA THR A 366 11.74 13.68 46.96
C THR A 366 11.86 14.54 48.22
N GLY A 367 11.54 15.83 48.11
CA GLY A 367 11.66 16.79 49.21
C GLY A 367 13.02 17.48 49.32
N LEU A 368 14.00 17.12 48.49
CA LEU A 368 15.28 17.86 48.36
C LEU A 368 15.24 18.74 47.11
N ASN A 369 15.66 20.00 47.24
CA ASN A 369 15.85 20.86 46.08
C ASN A 369 17.28 20.68 45.52
N PRO A 370 17.45 20.07 44.33
CA PRO A 370 18.76 19.76 43.75
C PRO A 370 19.59 21.00 43.41
N VAL A 371 18.93 22.14 43.21
CA VAL A 371 19.57 23.38 42.76
C VAL A 371 20.01 24.26 43.94
N GLN A 372 19.40 24.10 45.11
CA GLN A 372 19.73 24.87 46.31
C GLN A 372 20.84 24.19 47.12
N TYR A 373 22.09 24.47 46.77
CA TYR A 373 23.23 24.05 47.56
C TYR A 373 23.31 24.82 48.88
N ASN A 374 23.31 24.10 50.01
CA ASN A 374 23.63 24.63 51.32
C ASN A 374 24.50 23.62 52.08
N PRO A 375 25.68 24.01 52.61
CA PRO A 375 26.54 23.12 53.38
C PRO A 375 25.83 22.37 54.53
N TYR A 376 24.81 22.98 55.14
CA TYR A 376 24.03 22.37 56.21
C TYR A 376 23.10 21.24 55.74
N THR A 377 22.61 21.29 54.50
CA THR A 377 21.73 20.27 53.91
C THR A 377 22.49 19.25 53.05
N GLU A 378 23.79 19.45 52.84
CA GLU A 378 24.70 18.55 52.12
C GLU A 378 24.64 17.08 52.59
N PRO A 379 24.63 16.77 53.90
CA PRO A 379 24.60 15.38 54.36
C PRO A 379 23.31 14.65 53.94
N LEU A 380 22.18 15.37 53.88
CA LEU A 380 20.89 14.81 53.44
C LEU A 380 20.94 14.42 51.96
N TRP A 381 21.55 15.26 51.12
CA TRP A 381 21.76 14.94 49.72
C TRP A 381 22.65 13.71 49.53
N LYS A 382 23.80 13.67 50.22
CA LYS A 382 24.71 12.51 50.13
C LYS A 382 24.02 11.21 50.57
N ALA A 383 23.15 11.28 51.58
CA ALA A 383 22.34 10.14 51.99
C ALA A 383 21.34 9.70 50.89
N ALA A 384 20.67 10.66 50.23
CA ALA A 384 19.76 10.38 49.12
C ALA A 384 20.49 9.76 47.91
N VAL A 385 21.67 10.30 47.54
CA VAL A 385 22.53 9.71 46.49
C VAL A 385 22.91 8.28 46.88
N SER A 386 23.37 8.04 48.12
CA SER A 386 23.72 6.67 48.57
C SER A 386 22.54 5.70 48.51
N GLN A 387 21.31 6.16 48.78
CA GLN A 387 20.10 5.35 48.63
C GLN A 387 19.79 5.06 47.16
N TYR A 388 19.88 6.07 46.28
CA TYR A 388 19.77 5.90 44.83
C TYR A 388 20.74 4.83 44.32
N GLU A 389 22.02 4.89 44.71
CA GLU A 389 23.03 3.93 44.29
C GLU A 389 22.70 2.49 44.68
N LYS A 390 22.13 2.28 45.87
CA LYS A 390 21.68 0.96 46.32
C LYS A 390 20.49 0.44 45.53
N ILE A 391 19.56 1.31 45.16
CA ILE A 391 18.37 0.94 44.38
C ILE A 391 18.76 0.53 42.96
N ILE A 392 19.71 1.24 42.33
CA ILE A 392 20.08 0.97 40.93
C ILE A 392 21.09 -0.17 40.75
N ALA A 393 21.79 -0.60 41.78
CA ALA A 393 22.84 -1.63 41.68
C ALA A 393 22.40 -2.96 40.99
N PRO A 394 21.19 -3.50 41.21
CA PRO A 394 20.72 -4.68 40.47
C PRO A 394 20.49 -4.41 38.97
N ALA A 395 20.08 -3.18 38.61
CA ALA A 395 19.93 -2.75 37.22
C ALA A 395 21.30 -2.66 36.55
N GLU A 396 22.29 -2.10 37.24
CA GLU A 396 23.66 -1.99 36.77
C GLU A 396 24.27 -3.35 36.43
N GLN A 397 24.08 -4.37 37.27
CA GLN A 397 24.60 -5.72 37.01
C GLN A 397 24.02 -6.32 35.72
N LYS A 398 22.72 -6.16 35.47
CA LYS A 398 22.09 -6.64 34.23
C LYS A 398 22.58 -5.88 33.00
N ILE A 399 22.72 -4.56 33.11
CA ILE A 399 23.22 -3.71 32.03
C ILE A 399 24.69 -3.99 31.76
N ALA A 400 25.49 -4.27 32.78
CA ALA A 400 26.88 -4.71 32.62
C ALA A 400 26.97 -5.94 31.71
N GLY A 401 26.13 -6.96 31.94
CA GLY A 401 26.07 -8.14 31.08
C GLY A 401 25.65 -7.85 29.63
N LYS A 402 24.64 -6.98 29.43
CA LYS A 402 24.21 -6.57 28.08
C LYS A 402 25.30 -5.76 27.36
N LEU A 403 25.93 -4.83 28.08
CA LEU A 403 27.01 -3.99 27.55
C LEU A 403 28.24 -4.83 27.23
N LYS A 404 28.53 -5.86 28.04
CA LYS A 404 29.58 -6.84 27.79
C LYS A 404 29.35 -7.60 26.50
N ASN A 405 28.15 -8.16 26.32
CA ASN A 405 27.77 -8.83 25.07
C ASN A 405 27.89 -7.89 23.87
N TYR A 406 27.34 -6.67 23.98
CA TYR A 406 27.42 -5.66 22.93
C TYR A 406 28.86 -5.29 22.57
N ILE A 407 29.73 -5.10 23.56
CA ILE A 407 31.15 -4.78 23.34
C ILE A 407 31.89 -5.97 22.72
N SER A 408 31.57 -7.20 23.14
CA SER A 408 32.18 -8.42 22.58
C SER A 408 31.84 -8.62 21.10
N GLU A 409 30.67 -8.18 20.63
CA GLU A 409 30.30 -8.25 19.21
C GLU A 409 31.10 -7.28 18.32
N ILE A 410 31.60 -6.18 18.89
CA ILE A 410 32.31 -5.11 18.16
C ILE A 410 33.81 -5.06 18.46
N GLN A 411 34.32 -5.98 19.29
CA GLN A 411 35.70 -5.98 19.80
C GLN A 411 36.77 -6.08 18.69
N ASP A 412 36.41 -6.64 17.54
CA ASP A 412 37.30 -6.79 16.39
C ASP A 412 37.56 -5.46 15.66
N SER A 413 36.72 -4.43 15.88
CA SER A 413 36.85 -3.11 15.28
C SER A 413 37.29 -2.07 16.32
N PRO A 414 38.56 -1.62 16.32
CA PRO A 414 39.09 -0.68 17.31
C PRO A 414 38.32 0.65 17.36
N GLN A 415 37.86 1.14 16.22
CA GLN A 415 37.11 2.40 16.14
C GLN A 415 35.69 2.27 16.73
N GLN A 416 35.00 1.17 16.42
CA GLN A 416 33.66 0.93 16.98
C GLN A 416 33.74 0.63 18.48
N LEU A 417 34.77 -0.11 18.90
CA LEU A 417 35.09 -0.37 20.31
C LEU A 417 35.28 0.95 21.07
N LEU A 418 36.19 1.81 20.61
CA LEU A 418 36.43 3.13 21.21
C LEU A 418 35.15 3.99 21.24
N GLN A 419 34.39 4.01 20.14
CA GLN A 419 33.15 4.77 20.06
C GLN A 419 32.08 4.26 21.05
N ALA A 420 31.99 2.94 21.25
CA ALA A 420 31.07 2.37 22.23
C ALA A 420 31.44 2.77 23.66
N PHE A 421 32.73 2.67 24.02
CA PHE A 421 33.24 3.12 25.31
C PHE A 421 33.03 4.62 25.55
N LEU A 422 33.20 5.45 24.52
CA LEU A 422 32.88 6.88 24.56
C LEU A 422 31.38 7.16 24.74
N LYS A 423 30.53 6.48 23.97
CA LYS A 423 29.07 6.67 23.97
C LYS A 423 28.44 6.30 25.32
N TYR A 424 29.03 5.31 25.99
CA TYR A 424 28.57 4.78 27.27
C TYR A 424 29.55 5.08 28.42
N LYS A 425 30.40 6.10 28.30
CA LYS A 425 31.43 6.45 29.30
C LYS A 425 30.87 6.59 30.72
N GLU A 426 29.69 7.20 30.87
CA GLU A 426 29.05 7.41 32.17
C GLU A 426 28.59 6.09 32.81
N LEU A 427 28.28 5.08 32.02
CA LEU A 427 27.99 3.72 32.51
C LEU A 427 29.29 2.97 32.84
N VAL A 428 30.30 3.08 31.99
CA VAL A 428 31.58 2.36 32.18
C VAL A 428 32.32 2.86 33.42
N LYS A 429 32.23 4.16 33.75
CA LYS A 429 32.79 4.73 34.97
C LYS A 429 32.16 4.18 36.26
N ARG A 430 30.99 3.54 36.18
CA ARG A 430 30.30 2.99 37.36
C ARG A 430 31.09 1.83 37.94
N PRO A 431 31.36 1.78 39.25
CA PRO A 431 32.21 0.75 39.85
C PRO A 431 31.77 -0.69 39.54
N THR A 432 30.47 -0.95 39.49
CA THR A 432 29.89 -2.27 39.21
C THR A 432 30.14 -2.70 37.76
N ILE A 433 29.85 -1.81 36.81
CA ILE A 433 30.02 -2.06 35.37
C ILE A 433 31.51 -2.12 34.99
N SER A 434 32.31 -1.20 35.54
CA SER A 434 33.76 -1.11 35.37
C SER A 434 34.49 -2.41 35.73
N LYS A 435 34.02 -3.10 36.79
CA LYS A 435 34.55 -4.40 37.23
C LYS A 435 34.11 -5.56 36.32
N GLU A 436 32.85 -5.56 35.89
CA GLU A 436 32.32 -6.61 35.00
C GLU A 436 32.91 -6.56 33.58
N LEU A 437 33.25 -5.36 33.10
CA LEU A 437 33.88 -5.08 31.81
C LEU A 437 35.42 -5.04 31.86
N MET A 438 36.04 -5.61 32.89
CA MET A 438 37.49 -5.46 33.11
C MET A 438 38.31 -5.97 31.91
N LEU A 439 37.96 -7.13 31.34
CA LEU A 439 38.64 -7.71 30.17
C LEU A 439 38.49 -6.85 28.91
N GLU A 440 37.29 -6.31 28.68
CA GLU A 440 37.00 -5.44 27.55
C GLU A 440 37.74 -4.10 27.68
N ARG A 441 37.87 -3.58 28.90
CA ARG A 441 38.66 -2.37 29.23
C ARG A 441 40.16 -2.60 29.02
N GLU A 442 40.69 -3.76 29.43
CA GLU A 442 42.08 -4.16 29.14
C GLU A 442 42.31 -4.31 27.63
N THR A 443 41.33 -4.85 26.90
CA THR A 443 41.38 -4.97 25.44
C THR A 443 41.39 -3.59 24.77
N LEU A 444 40.54 -2.66 25.22
CA LEU A 444 40.58 -1.26 24.74
C LEU A 444 41.96 -0.63 25.01
N LEU A 445 42.50 -0.80 26.23
CA LEU A 445 43.82 -0.28 26.57
C LEU A 445 44.91 -0.81 25.64
N ALA A 446 44.91 -2.11 25.35
CA ALA A 446 45.85 -2.71 24.40
C ALA A 446 45.72 -2.09 22.99
N ARG A 447 44.49 -1.85 22.52
CA ARG A 447 44.26 -1.18 21.22
C ARG A 447 44.72 0.28 21.20
N LEU A 448 44.57 1.02 22.31
CA LEU A 448 45.07 2.40 22.41
C LEU A 448 46.59 2.45 22.44
N VAL A 449 47.23 1.48 23.11
CA VAL A 449 48.69 1.28 23.04
C VAL A 449 49.14 1.04 21.61
N ASP A 450 48.48 0.14 20.88
CA ASP A 450 48.84 -0.15 19.49
C ASP A 450 48.58 1.06 18.57
N SER A 451 47.48 1.79 18.77
CA SER A 451 47.20 3.03 18.03
C SER A 451 48.29 4.09 18.26
N THR A 452 48.79 4.21 19.48
CA THR A 452 49.89 5.13 19.81
C THR A 452 51.21 4.70 19.15
N LYS A 453 51.47 3.40 19.06
CA LYS A 453 52.62 2.88 18.30
C LYS A 453 52.48 3.13 16.80
N ASP A 454 51.28 2.98 16.25
CA ASP A 454 51.01 3.26 14.84
C ASP A 454 51.22 4.74 14.52
N PHE A 455 50.76 5.66 15.38
CA PHE A 455 51.03 7.10 15.24
C PHE A 455 52.52 7.42 15.34
N ARG A 456 53.24 6.76 16.25
CA ARG A 456 54.71 6.90 16.37
C ARG A 456 55.42 6.42 15.10
N LEU A 457 55.03 5.27 14.57
CA LEU A 457 55.60 4.71 13.34
C LEU A 457 55.28 5.57 12.11
N ASP A 458 54.05 6.09 12.02
CA ASP A 458 53.67 7.04 10.96
C ASP A 458 54.51 8.31 11.02
N PHE A 459 54.72 8.84 12.23
CA PHE A 459 55.59 9.99 12.46
C PHE A 459 57.04 9.70 12.06
N GLU A 460 57.65 8.63 12.57
CA GLU A 460 59.05 8.28 12.31
C GLU A 460 59.35 8.01 10.83
N ASN A 461 58.41 7.38 10.11
CA ASN A 461 58.58 7.07 8.69
C ASN A 461 58.43 8.30 7.78
N ARG A 462 57.69 9.33 8.22
CA ARG A 462 57.31 10.46 7.37
C ARG A 462 57.98 11.78 7.73
N CYS A 463 58.47 11.95 8.96
CA CYS A 463 58.94 13.25 9.46
C CYS A 463 60.15 13.83 8.70
N ARG A 464 60.88 13.00 7.94
CA ARG A 464 62.09 13.38 7.19
C ARG A 464 61.88 13.56 5.69
N GLY A 465 60.72 13.22 5.15
CA GLY A 465 60.45 13.30 3.72
C GLY A 465 59.62 14.51 3.31
N ILE A 466 59.56 14.73 2.00
CA ILE A 466 58.83 15.84 1.39
C ILE A 466 57.34 15.48 1.28
N PRO A 467 56.41 16.41 1.55
CA PRO A 467 54.99 16.17 1.40
C PRO A 467 54.56 15.61 0.04
N GLY A 468 53.94 14.44 0.04
CA GLY A 468 53.48 13.73 -1.16
C GLY A 468 54.36 12.56 -1.60
N ASP A 469 55.59 12.47 -1.12
CA ASP A 469 56.47 11.32 -1.35
C ASP A 469 56.13 10.16 -0.39
N ALA A 470 56.51 8.94 -0.76
CA ALA A 470 56.27 7.75 0.06
C ALA A 470 56.90 7.83 1.45
N SER A 471 57.98 8.60 1.60
CA SER A 471 58.71 8.84 2.85
C SER A 471 58.33 10.15 3.55
N GLY A 472 57.32 10.88 3.05
CA GLY A 472 56.93 12.19 3.58
C GLY A 472 55.47 12.27 4.04
N PRO A 473 55.08 13.40 4.66
CA PRO A 473 53.71 13.63 5.10
C PRO A 473 52.74 13.65 3.92
N LEU A 474 51.45 13.39 4.17
CA LEU A 474 50.44 13.48 3.12
C LEU A 474 50.31 14.93 2.64
N SER A 475 50.31 15.15 1.33
CA SER A 475 50.23 16.50 0.75
C SER A 475 48.80 17.07 0.86
N GLY A 476 48.66 18.15 1.60
CA GLY A 476 47.45 18.95 1.72
C GLY A 476 47.27 19.89 0.54
N LYS A 477 46.02 20.04 0.09
CA LYS A 477 45.69 20.95 -1.03
C LYS A 477 46.08 22.37 -0.66
N ASN A 478 46.87 23.02 -1.52
CA ASN A 478 47.31 24.40 -1.37
C ASN A 478 48.16 24.69 -0.11
N LEU A 479 48.75 23.69 0.54
CA LEU A 479 49.71 23.92 1.63
C LEU A 479 51.13 24.00 1.06
N SER A 480 51.95 24.90 1.59
CA SER A 480 53.40 24.80 1.40
C SER A 480 53.93 23.63 2.21
N GLU A 481 55.15 23.19 1.90
CA GLU A 481 55.79 22.07 2.58
C GLU A 481 55.81 22.23 4.11
N VAL A 482 56.28 23.38 4.59
CA VAL A 482 56.36 23.70 6.03
C VAL A 482 54.98 23.68 6.69
N VAL A 483 53.99 24.34 6.08
CA VAL A 483 52.63 24.40 6.65
C VAL A 483 51.99 23.02 6.63
N ASN A 484 52.27 22.21 5.61
CA ASN A 484 51.79 20.85 5.53
C ASN A 484 52.34 19.98 6.66
N ASN A 485 53.64 20.08 6.93
CA ASN A 485 54.29 19.34 8.01
C ASN A 485 53.72 19.71 9.38
N ILE A 486 53.52 21.01 9.62
CA ILE A 486 52.90 21.54 10.86
C ILE A 486 51.45 21.06 11.01
N VAL A 487 50.64 21.11 9.95
CA VAL A 487 49.24 20.65 10.02
C VAL A 487 49.16 19.15 10.24
N TRP A 488 50.01 18.36 9.58
CA TRP A 488 50.06 16.92 9.78
C TRP A 488 50.46 16.54 11.20
N VAL A 489 51.50 17.18 11.77
CA VAL A 489 51.95 16.88 13.14
C VAL A 489 50.91 17.30 14.18
N ARG A 490 50.23 18.44 14.01
CA ARG A 490 49.09 18.84 14.88
C ARG A 490 47.94 17.85 14.85
N GLN A 491 47.65 17.24 13.70
CA GLN A 491 46.62 16.21 13.61
C GLN A 491 47.01 14.96 14.39
N LEU A 492 48.29 14.58 14.38
CA LEU A 492 48.80 13.48 15.21
C LEU A 492 48.76 13.87 16.69
N GLU A 493 49.16 15.09 17.04
CA GLU A 493 49.13 15.61 18.40
C GLU A 493 47.71 15.52 19.00
N LEU A 494 46.71 16.05 18.28
CA LEU A 494 45.31 16.00 18.71
C LEU A 494 44.82 14.55 18.90
N LYS A 495 45.16 13.63 18.00
CA LYS A 495 44.77 12.22 18.12
C LYS A 495 45.40 11.56 19.34
N VAL A 496 46.66 11.84 19.62
CA VAL A 496 47.37 11.29 20.78
C VAL A 496 46.80 11.86 22.08
N ASP A 497 46.60 13.18 22.14
CA ASP A 497 46.00 13.88 23.30
C ASP A 497 44.58 13.40 23.60
N ASP A 498 43.73 13.25 22.57
CA ASP A 498 42.39 12.67 22.73
C ASP A 498 42.45 11.23 23.25
N THR A 499 43.39 10.42 22.75
CA THR A 499 43.59 9.03 23.20
C THR A 499 44.00 8.99 24.68
N ILE A 500 44.88 9.91 25.12
CA ILE A 500 45.28 10.06 26.52
C ILE A 500 44.07 10.42 27.39
N LYS A 501 43.32 11.47 27.04
CA LYS A 501 42.14 11.93 27.79
C LYS A 501 41.07 10.85 27.92
N ILE A 502 40.84 10.07 26.85
CA ILE A 502 39.87 8.97 26.88
C ILE A 502 40.34 7.84 27.78
N ALA A 503 41.61 7.44 27.65
CA ALA A 503 42.18 6.40 28.49
C ALA A 503 42.19 6.81 29.97
N GLU A 504 42.52 8.06 30.28
CA GLU A 504 42.50 8.57 31.65
C GLU A 504 41.09 8.53 32.24
N ALA A 505 40.09 8.97 31.48
CA ALA A 505 38.70 8.97 31.93
C ALA A 505 38.10 7.56 32.15
N LEU A 506 38.62 6.53 31.49
CA LEU A 506 38.01 5.20 31.45
C LEU A 506 38.87 4.07 32.02
N LEU A 507 40.18 4.23 32.13
CA LEU A 507 41.16 3.14 32.32
C LEU A 507 42.24 3.47 33.38
N SER A 508 42.16 4.62 34.08
CA SER A 508 43.20 5.08 35.01
C SER A 508 43.53 4.12 36.16
N ASP A 509 42.57 3.29 36.56
CA ASP A 509 42.69 2.25 37.59
C ASP A 509 43.40 0.98 37.12
N LEU A 510 43.58 0.78 35.81
CA LEU A 510 44.25 -0.40 35.26
C LEU A 510 45.77 -0.29 35.41
N SER A 511 46.44 -1.42 35.69
CA SER A 511 47.89 -1.47 35.88
C SER A 511 48.68 -1.08 34.62
N GLY A 512 48.18 -1.42 33.43
CA GLY A 512 48.80 -1.09 32.14
C GLY A 512 48.71 0.38 31.74
N PHE A 513 47.83 1.16 32.36
CA PHE A 513 47.55 2.55 31.96
C PHE A 513 48.78 3.45 32.09
N ARG A 514 49.56 3.31 33.17
CA ARG A 514 50.76 4.12 33.40
C ARG A 514 51.80 3.97 32.29
N CYS A 515 51.97 2.75 31.77
CA CYS A 515 52.90 2.48 30.67
C CYS A 515 52.40 3.10 29.36
N PHE A 516 51.10 2.98 29.08
CA PHE A 516 50.46 3.64 27.94
C PHE A 516 50.62 5.16 28.02
N HIS A 517 50.24 5.76 29.14
CA HIS A 517 50.23 7.20 29.35
C HIS A 517 51.62 7.80 29.11
N ARG A 518 52.65 7.22 29.74
CA ARG A 518 54.03 7.64 29.53
C ARG A 518 54.46 7.56 28.06
N SER A 519 54.15 6.45 27.38
CA SER A 519 54.49 6.29 25.95
C SER A 519 53.76 7.26 25.03
N ALA A 520 52.53 7.66 25.38
CA ALA A 520 51.73 8.59 24.62
C ALA A 520 52.16 10.04 24.89
N GLU A 521 52.44 10.42 26.14
CA GLU A 521 53.04 11.71 26.50
C GLU A 521 54.41 11.90 25.84
N ASP A 522 55.28 10.88 25.90
CA ASP A 522 56.60 10.92 25.23
C ASP A 522 56.45 11.14 23.71
N LEU A 523 55.39 10.61 23.08
CA LEU A 523 55.10 10.87 21.66
C LEU A 523 54.59 12.30 21.46
N LEU A 524 53.66 12.75 22.32
CA LEU A 524 53.08 14.08 22.25
C LEU A 524 54.15 15.19 22.33
N ASP A 525 55.12 15.02 23.23
CA ASP A 525 56.25 15.95 23.37
C ASP A 525 57.16 15.95 22.14
N GLN A 526 57.40 14.79 21.53
CA GLN A 526 58.15 14.69 20.26
C GLN A 526 57.44 15.38 19.10
N LEU A 527 56.12 15.25 19.02
CA LEU A 527 55.29 15.89 17.99
C LEU A 527 55.31 17.42 18.14
N LYS A 528 55.16 17.93 19.37
CA LYS A 528 55.25 19.37 19.67
C LYS A 528 56.63 19.95 19.35
N LEU A 529 57.70 19.22 19.67
CA LEU A 529 59.06 19.63 19.34
C LEU A 529 59.26 19.76 17.84
N TYR A 530 58.81 18.77 17.06
CA TYR A 530 58.91 18.80 15.60
C TYR A 530 58.11 19.96 14.99
N GLU A 531 56.91 20.25 15.50
CA GLU A 531 56.12 21.40 15.06
C GLU A 531 56.90 22.72 15.22
N GLN A 532 57.55 22.88 16.37
CA GLN A 532 58.36 24.06 16.67
C GLN A 532 59.61 24.15 15.78
N GLU A 533 60.33 23.03 15.58
CA GLU A 533 61.50 22.96 14.69
C GLU A 533 61.15 23.34 13.24
N GLN A 534 60.04 22.85 12.70
CA GLN A 534 59.59 23.19 11.34
C GLN A 534 59.33 24.69 11.17
N PHE A 535 58.73 25.34 12.18
CA PHE A 535 58.50 26.77 12.15
C PHE A 535 59.81 27.58 12.27
N ASP A 536 60.69 27.17 13.17
CA ASP A 536 61.97 27.85 13.40
C ASP A 536 62.91 27.75 12.18
N ASP A 537 62.96 26.59 11.53
CA ASP A 537 63.74 26.39 10.29
C ASP A 537 63.20 27.23 9.14
N TRP A 538 61.87 27.23 8.93
CA TRP A 538 61.25 28.12 7.95
C TRP A 538 61.57 29.60 8.21
N SER A 539 61.47 30.04 9.47
CA SER A 539 61.76 31.42 9.87
C SER A 539 63.21 31.79 9.53
N ARG A 540 64.17 30.90 9.79
CA ARG A 540 65.59 31.07 9.48
C ARG A 540 65.84 31.11 7.97
N ASP A 541 65.22 30.21 7.21
CA ASP A 541 65.38 30.11 5.76
C ASP A 541 64.82 31.34 5.03
N ILE A 542 63.63 31.81 5.41
CA ILE A 542 63.09 33.04 4.80
C ILE A 542 63.94 34.26 5.17
N GLN A 543 64.40 34.39 6.42
CA GLN A 543 65.25 35.50 6.81
C GLN A 543 66.61 35.51 6.10
N SER A 544 67.20 34.33 5.86
CA SER A 544 68.43 34.23 5.07
C SER A 544 68.18 34.56 3.59
N GLY A 545 67.09 34.07 3.01
CA GLY A 545 66.68 34.38 1.64
C GLY A 545 66.38 35.86 1.40
N LEU A 546 65.82 36.56 2.40
CA LEU A 546 65.64 38.02 2.35
C LEU A 546 66.95 38.80 2.29
N SER A 547 68.06 38.20 2.72
CA SER A 547 69.39 38.81 2.70
C SER A 547 70.13 38.57 1.38
N ASP A 548 69.66 37.63 0.54
CA ASP A 548 70.22 37.33 -0.80
C ASP A 548 69.38 37.99 -1.91
N SER A 549 70.00 38.86 -2.71
CA SER A 549 69.32 39.55 -3.81
C SER A 549 68.94 38.62 -4.98
N ARG A 550 69.48 37.41 -5.06
CA ARG A 550 69.16 36.41 -6.09
C ARG A 550 68.04 35.46 -5.73
N SER A 551 67.57 35.47 -4.48
CA SER A 551 66.52 34.57 -3.98
C SER A 551 65.13 34.87 -4.55
N GLY A 552 64.95 36.04 -5.19
CA GLY A 552 63.67 36.50 -5.72
C GLY A 552 62.66 36.92 -4.64
N LEU A 553 63.06 37.01 -3.37
CA LEU A 553 62.23 37.47 -2.25
C LEU A 553 62.24 39.00 -2.07
N CYS A 554 63.09 39.71 -2.83
CA CYS A 554 63.15 41.17 -2.86
C CYS A 554 62.53 41.70 -4.16
N ILE A 555 61.53 42.59 -4.04
CA ILE A 555 60.99 43.34 -5.18
C ILE A 555 61.85 44.59 -5.35
N GLU A 556 62.72 44.61 -6.36
CA GLU A 556 63.39 45.84 -6.78
C GLU A 556 62.38 46.75 -7.49
N ALA A 557 61.99 47.83 -6.82
CA ALA A 557 60.90 48.68 -7.27
C ALA A 557 61.14 49.35 -8.64
N SER A 558 62.41 49.51 -9.03
CA SER A 558 62.89 50.06 -10.30
C SER A 558 63.06 49.05 -11.45
N SER A 559 62.77 47.76 -11.23
CA SER A 559 62.96 46.71 -12.24
C SER A 559 61.88 46.72 -13.34
N GLN A 560 62.20 46.21 -14.54
CA GLN A 560 61.23 46.04 -15.62
C GLN A 560 60.13 45.07 -15.22
N ILE A 561 58.89 45.30 -15.67
CA ILE A 561 57.75 44.45 -15.31
C ILE A 561 57.64 43.21 -16.22
N MET A 562 57.85 43.37 -17.54
CA MET A 562 57.74 42.31 -18.54
C MET A 562 58.78 42.42 -19.64
N GLU A 563 59.35 41.27 -20.02
CA GLU A 563 60.33 41.14 -21.10
C GLU A 563 59.87 40.09 -22.13
N LEU A 564 60.01 40.40 -23.41
CA LEU A 564 59.94 39.42 -24.50
C LEU A 564 61.36 38.90 -24.74
N ASP A 565 61.57 37.62 -24.46
CA ASP A 565 62.85 36.95 -24.64
C ASP A 565 63.23 36.92 -26.13
N SER A 566 64.43 37.38 -26.46
CA SER A 566 64.93 37.46 -27.83
C SER A 566 65.23 36.11 -28.45
N ASN A 567 65.40 35.06 -27.64
CA ASN A 567 65.73 33.71 -28.12
C ASN A 567 64.47 32.88 -28.42
N ASP A 568 63.45 33.00 -27.58
CA ASP A 568 62.31 32.07 -27.57
C ASP A 568 60.98 32.75 -27.94
N GLY A 569 60.96 34.08 -28.05
CA GLY A 569 59.73 34.87 -28.25
C GLY A 569 58.77 34.85 -27.06
N SER A 570 59.18 34.28 -25.92
CA SER A 570 58.34 34.09 -24.73
C SER A 570 58.28 35.32 -23.85
N LEU A 571 57.12 35.54 -23.23
CA LEU A 571 56.85 36.69 -22.37
C LEU A 571 57.11 36.31 -20.90
N LYS A 572 58.06 36.99 -20.24
CA LYS A 572 58.47 36.78 -18.84
C LYS A 572 58.09 37.97 -17.96
N VAL A 573 57.57 37.71 -16.76
CA VAL A 573 57.15 38.73 -15.78
C VAL A 573 58.14 38.73 -14.60
N HIS A 574 58.68 39.88 -14.22
CA HIS A 574 59.62 40.01 -13.10
C HIS A 574 58.89 40.07 -11.75
N TYR A 575 58.26 38.97 -11.37
CA TYR A 575 57.70 38.74 -10.04
C TYR A 575 57.88 37.26 -9.67
N SER A 576 58.71 36.95 -8.67
CA SER A 576 59.04 35.58 -8.31
C SER A 576 57.81 34.80 -7.81
N ASP A 577 57.66 33.54 -8.22
CA ASP A 577 56.63 32.64 -7.68
C ASP A 577 56.82 32.37 -6.19
N ARG A 578 58.06 32.44 -5.68
CA ARG A 578 58.37 32.24 -4.25
C ARG A 578 57.70 33.29 -3.36
N LEU A 579 57.49 34.52 -3.84
CA LEU A 579 56.76 35.56 -3.11
C LEU A 579 55.29 35.21 -2.90
N VAL A 580 54.65 34.56 -3.87
CA VAL A 580 53.26 34.10 -3.74
C VAL A 580 53.15 32.99 -2.70
N ILE A 581 54.14 32.09 -2.66
CA ILE A 581 54.22 31.02 -1.68
C ILE A 581 54.45 31.61 -0.27
N LEU A 582 55.36 32.59 -0.13
CA LEU A 582 55.62 33.26 1.14
C LEU A 582 54.37 33.97 1.70
N LEU A 583 53.60 34.67 0.85
CA LEU A 583 52.34 35.30 1.26
C LEU A 583 51.35 34.28 1.84
N ARG A 584 51.33 33.07 1.26
CA ARG A 584 50.47 31.99 1.71
C ARG A 584 50.97 31.41 3.03
N GLU A 585 52.26 31.15 3.14
CA GLU A 585 52.93 30.67 4.36
C GLU A 585 52.65 31.60 5.54
N VAL A 586 52.90 32.90 5.39
CA VAL A 586 52.68 33.92 6.44
C VAL A 586 51.23 33.94 6.91
N ARG A 587 50.27 33.92 5.97
CA ARG A 587 48.85 33.89 6.32
C ARG A 587 48.46 32.61 7.07
N GLN A 588 48.93 31.46 6.60
CA GLN A 588 48.60 30.16 7.17
C GLN A 588 49.23 29.98 8.56
N LEU A 589 50.51 30.32 8.73
CA LEU A 589 51.21 30.23 10.01
C LEU A 589 50.62 31.20 11.05
N SER A 590 50.27 32.42 10.64
CA SER A 590 49.57 33.36 11.53
C SER A 590 48.20 32.83 11.97
N ALA A 591 47.43 32.21 11.07
CA ALA A 591 46.14 31.60 11.41
C ALA A 591 46.30 30.37 12.33
N LEU A 592 47.45 29.69 12.29
CA LEU A 592 47.79 28.60 13.19
C LEU A 592 48.30 29.09 14.56
N GLY A 593 48.36 30.41 14.79
CA GLY A 593 48.76 31.00 16.07
C GLY A 593 50.27 31.26 16.22
N PHE A 594 51.06 31.11 15.16
CA PHE A 594 52.49 31.43 15.20
C PHE A 594 52.75 32.93 15.09
N VAL A 595 53.74 33.42 15.84
CA VAL A 595 54.18 34.82 15.80
C VAL A 595 55.20 35.01 14.68
N ILE A 596 54.78 35.69 13.60
CA ILE A 596 55.62 35.92 12.41
C ILE A 596 56.66 37.01 12.69
N PRO A 597 57.97 36.78 12.39
CA PRO A 597 58.99 37.82 12.54
C PRO A 597 58.70 39.08 11.71
N ALA A 598 58.92 40.26 12.31
CA ALA A 598 58.57 41.56 11.72
C ALA A 598 59.17 41.81 10.33
N LYS A 599 60.41 41.36 10.07
CA LYS A 599 61.07 41.49 8.76
C LYS A 599 60.34 40.72 7.65
N ILE A 600 59.88 39.50 7.94
CA ILE A 600 59.11 38.67 7.01
C ILE A 600 57.75 39.31 6.75
N GLN A 601 57.09 39.79 7.82
CA GLN A 601 55.80 40.45 7.73
C GLN A 601 55.84 41.70 6.85
N GLN A 602 56.89 42.52 6.94
CA GLN A 602 57.07 43.71 6.11
C GLN A 602 57.17 43.37 4.62
N VAL A 603 57.95 42.35 4.26
CA VAL A 603 58.13 41.91 2.86
C VAL A 603 56.83 41.31 2.33
N ALA A 604 56.14 40.50 3.13
CA ALA A 604 54.81 39.98 2.79
C ALA A 604 53.82 41.14 2.51
N ASN A 605 53.77 42.16 3.36
CA ASN A 605 52.90 43.32 3.14
C ASN A 605 53.23 44.08 1.84
N ILE A 606 54.52 44.19 1.47
CA ILE A 606 54.94 44.83 0.21
C ILE A 606 54.56 43.95 -0.99
N ALA A 607 54.85 42.66 -0.94
CA ALA A 607 54.50 41.72 -2.01
C ALA A 607 52.98 41.66 -2.23
N GLN A 608 52.18 41.72 -1.16
CA GLN A 608 50.73 41.71 -1.24
C GLN A 608 50.17 42.89 -2.05
N LYS A 609 50.79 44.07 -2.00
CA LYS A 609 50.35 45.26 -2.75
C LYS A 609 50.36 45.07 -4.27
N PHE A 610 51.30 44.27 -4.77
CA PHE A 610 51.56 44.08 -6.20
C PHE A 610 51.18 42.69 -6.72
N CYS A 611 50.90 41.73 -5.83
CA CYS A 611 50.58 40.35 -6.15
C CYS A 611 49.40 40.24 -7.14
N LYS A 612 48.34 41.03 -6.95
CA LYS A 612 47.17 41.02 -7.84
C LYS A 612 47.55 41.40 -9.27
N GLN A 613 48.31 42.48 -9.42
CA GLN A 613 48.78 42.98 -10.72
C GLN A 613 49.76 41.99 -11.37
N ALA A 614 50.67 41.41 -10.59
CA ALA A 614 51.61 40.40 -11.06
C ALA A 614 50.92 39.11 -11.57
N ILE A 615 49.87 38.64 -10.88
CA ILE A 615 49.09 37.48 -11.32
C ILE A 615 48.41 37.76 -12.67
N ILE A 616 47.79 38.93 -12.84
CA ILE A 616 47.15 39.30 -14.10
C ILE A 616 48.16 39.32 -15.24
N LEU A 617 49.35 39.87 -14.99
CA LEU A 617 50.43 39.91 -15.98
C LEU A 617 50.94 38.51 -16.33
N LYS A 618 51.10 37.62 -15.35
CA LYS A 618 51.45 36.22 -15.60
C LYS A 618 50.37 35.50 -16.40
N GLN A 619 49.09 35.78 -16.16
CA GLN A 619 47.99 35.23 -16.96
C GLN A 619 48.04 35.68 -18.41
N VAL A 620 48.30 36.97 -18.66
CA VAL A 620 48.44 37.53 -20.02
C VAL A 620 49.68 36.96 -20.72
N ALA A 621 50.81 36.85 -20.02
CA ALA A 621 52.03 36.25 -20.52
C ALA A 621 51.84 34.77 -20.88
N HIS A 622 51.22 34.00 -19.99
CA HIS A 622 50.87 32.59 -20.25
C HIS A 622 49.90 32.45 -21.41
N PHE A 623 48.88 33.31 -21.51
CA PHE A 623 47.96 33.31 -22.65
C PHE A 623 48.73 33.51 -23.97
N TYR A 624 49.62 34.50 -24.04
CA TYR A 624 50.41 34.75 -25.24
C TYR A 624 51.35 33.58 -25.57
N ASN A 625 52.02 33.00 -24.59
CA ASN A 625 52.95 31.88 -24.79
C ASN A 625 52.24 30.55 -25.15
N SER A 626 50.91 30.48 -25.05
CA SER A 626 50.14 29.25 -25.32
C SER A 626 49.10 29.40 -26.44
N ILE A 627 48.82 30.63 -26.90
CA ILE A 627 47.78 30.85 -27.91
C ILE A 627 48.16 30.22 -29.25
N ASP A 628 49.45 30.21 -29.60
CA ASP A 628 49.99 29.62 -30.82
C ASP A 628 49.75 28.10 -30.95
N GLN A 629 49.84 27.38 -29.82
CA GLN A 629 49.47 25.96 -29.67
C GLN A 629 47.97 25.78 -29.80
N GLN A 630 47.19 26.79 -29.42
CA GLN A 630 45.75 26.78 -29.56
C GLN A 630 45.28 27.16 -30.98
N MET A 631 46.08 27.85 -31.79
CA MET A 631 45.66 28.23 -33.13
C MET A 631 45.67 27.04 -34.09
N ILE A 632 44.55 26.78 -34.76
CA ILE A 632 44.47 25.74 -35.80
C ILE A 632 45.31 26.18 -37.00
N GLN A 633 46.19 25.29 -37.49
CA GLN A 633 47.17 25.61 -38.53
C GLN A 633 46.53 26.22 -39.80
N SER A 634 45.42 25.67 -40.27
CA SER A 634 44.70 26.16 -41.46
C SER A 634 43.98 27.50 -41.26
N GLN A 635 43.86 27.98 -40.01
CA GLN A 635 43.24 29.26 -39.64
C GLN A 635 44.24 30.31 -39.15
N ARG A 636 45.53 29.96 -39.01
CA ARG A 636 46.58 30.89 -38.55
C ARG A 636 46.65 32.21 -39.35
N PRO A 637 46.54 32.22 -40.69
CA PRO A 637 46.55 33.46 -41.45
C PRO A 637 45.45 34.46 -41.02
N MET A 638 44.28 33.94 -40.62
CA MET A 638 43.12 34.75 -40.22
C MET A 638 43.28 35.47 -38.87
N MET A 639 44.26 35.09 -38.04
CA MET A 639 44.52 35.68 -36.71
C MET A 639 45.83 36.47 -36.64
N LEU A 640 46.62 36.47 -37.72
CA LEU A 640 47.95 37.08 -37.75
C LEU A 640 47.91 38.58 -37.44
N GLN A 641 46.91 39.29 -37.96
CA GLN A 641 46.76 40.74 -37.74
C GLN A 641 46.51 41.08 -36.26
N SER A 642 45.72 40.28 -35.55
CA SER A 642 45.43 40.47 -34.13
C SER A 642 46.60 40.08 -33.22
N ALA A 643 47.40 39.06 -33.61
CA ALA A 643 48.63 38.71 -32.91
C ALA A 643 49.70 39.81 -33.03
N LEU A 644 49.87 40.40 -34.23
CA LEU A 644 50.78 41.53 -34.43
C LEU A 644 50.36 42.78 -33.66
N ALA A 645 49.05 43.05 -33.56
CA ALA A 645 48.52 44.14 -32.75
C ALA A 645 48.81 43.96 -31.25
N PHE A 646 48.80 42.73 -30.74
CA PHE A 646 49.18 42.40 -29.37
C PHE A 646 50.68 42.64 -29.12
N GLU A 647 51.55 42.17 -30.02
CA GLU A 647 53.01 42.40 -29.91
C GLU A 647 53.39 43.89 -29.94
N GLN A 648 52.68 44.70 -30.73
CA GLN A 648 52.93 46.14 -30.81
C GLN A 648 52.71 46.85 -29.47
N ILE A 649 51.77 46.39 -28.63
CA ILE A 649 51.54 46.98 -27.30
C ILE A 649 52.73 46.72 -26.36
N ILE A 650 53.42 45.58 -26.53
CA ILE A 650 54.60 45.19 -25.74
C ILE A 650 55.88 45.82 -26.31
N LYS A 651 55.97 46.01 -27.63
CA LYS A 651 57.11 46.65 -28.29
C LYS A 651 57.08 48.18 -28.16
N ASN A 652 55.92 48.81 -28.15
CA ASN A 652 55.79 50.26 -27.98
C ASN A 652 56.15 50.74 -26.56
N SER A 653 56.21 49.83 -25.57
CA SER A 653 56.83 50.13 -24.27
C SER A 653 58.37 50.02 -24.29
N LYS A 654 58.99 49.56 -25.39
CA LYS A 654 60.45 49.47 -25.57
C LYS A 654 61.06 50.68 -26.30
N THR A 655 60.32 51.44 -27.11
CA THR A 655 60.87 52.50 -27.99
C THR A 655 60.31 53.90 -27.70
N GLY A 656 60.69 54.46 -26.56
CA GLY A 656 60.58 55.91 -26.30
C GLY A 656 61.96 56.53 -26.13
N SER A 657 62.58 57.05 -27.20
CA SER A 657 63.83 57.84 -27.11
C SER A 657 63.62 59.27 -26.57
N GLY A 658 62.76 59.43 -25.56
CA GLY A 658 62.38 60.73 -25.03
C GLY A 658 61.56 60.62 -23.75
N GLY A 659 62.22 60.37 -22.62
CA GLY A 659 61.81 60.84 -21.29
C GLY A 659 60.43 60.46 -20.72
N LYS A 660 59.66 59.55 -21.34
CA LYS A 660 58.40 59.03 -20.76
C LYS A 660 58.56 57.58 -20.32
N SER A 661 58.87 57.46 -19.04
CA SER A 661 58.67 56.37 -18.07
C SER A 661 58.59 54.92 -18.58
N GLN A 662 59.67 54.18 -18.37
CA GLN A 662 59.64 52.72 -18.18
C GLN A 662 58.61 52.40 -17.09
N ILE A 663 57.65 51.51 -17.37
CA ILE A 663 56.63 51.13 -16.39
C ILE A 663 57.33 50.29 -15.30
N THR A 664 57.25 50.71 -14.05
CA THR A 664 57.87 50.07 -12.88
C THR A 664 56.82 49.74 -11.81
N TRP A 665 57.20 48.98 -10.78
CA TRP A 665 56.29 48.63 -9.67
C TRP A 665 55.92 49.83 -8.78
N ASP A 666 56.67 50.93 -8.86
CA ASP A 666 56.47 52.14 -8.05
C ASP A 666 55.19 52.93 -8.37
N ASN A 667 54.61 52.78 -9.57
CA ASN A 667 53.42 53.52 -9.99
C ASN A 667 52.22 52.61 -10.29
N PRO A 668 51.38 52.27 -9.28
CA PRO A 668 50.29 51.32 -9.44
C PRO A 668 49.20 51.77 -10.43
N LYS A 669 49.00 53.07 -10.64
CA LYS A 669 47.97 53.60 -11.56
C LYS A 669 48.38 53.46 -13.04
N GLU A 670 49.64 53.72 -13.36
CA GLU A 670 50.16 53.53 -14.72
C GLU A 670 50.25 52.03 -15.07
N LEU A 671 50.62 51.20 -14.09
CA LEU A 671 50.62 49.74 -14.19
C LEU A 671 49.22 49.19 -14.54
N GLU A 672 48.18 49.67 -13.86
CA GLU A 672 46.79 49.23 -14.09
C GLU A 672 46.29 49.61 -15.50
N GLY A 673 46.59 50.83 -15.96
CA GLY A 673 46.26 51.27 -17.33
C GLY A 673 46.97 50.47 -18.42
N TYR A 674 48.21 50.03 -18.17
CA TYR A 674 48.96 49.16 -19.07
C TYR A 674 48.42 47.72 -19.09
N ILE A 675 48.11 47.16 -17.92
CA ILE A 675 47.45 45.86 -17.77
C ILE A 675 46.15 45.82 -18.56
N GLN A 676 45.30 46.85 -18.47
CA GLN A 676 44.03 46.90 -19.18
C GLN A 676 44.20 46.86 -20.70
N LYS A 677 45.19 47.59 -21.26
CA LYS A 677 45.46 47.59 -22.70
C LYS A 677 45.89 46.20 -23.19
N LEU A 678 46.75 45.54 -22.43
CA LEU A 678 47.20 44.18 -22.73
C LEU A 678 46.09 43.14 -22.61
N GLN A 679 45.26 43.23 -21.56
CA GLN A 679 44.09 42.37 -21.39
C GLN A 679 43.10 42.52 -22.53
N ASN A 680 42.77 43.74 -22.95
CA ASN A 680 41.86 43.99 -24.06
C ASN A 680 42.36 43.38 -25.39
N ALA A 681 43.67 43.46 -25.64
CA ALA A 681 44.28 42.87 -26.84
C ALA A 681 44.32 41.34 -26.78
N ALA A 682 44.65 40.77 -25.61
CA ALA A 682 44.58 39.33 -25.39
C ALA A 682 43.14 38.80 -25.56
N GLU A 683 42.15 39.51 -25.00
CA GLU A 683 40.74 39.13 -25.11
C GLU A 683 40.25 39.17 -26.56
N ARG A 684 40.63 40.20 -27.34
CA ARG A 684 40.30 40.24 -28.76
C ARG A 684 40.87 39.03 -29.51
N LEU A 685 42.15 38.71 -29.32
CA LEU A 685 42.78 37.54 -29.94
C LEU A 685 42.11 36.22 -29.49
N ALA A 686 41.78 36.11 -28.20
CA ALA A 686 41.10 34.95 -27.63
C ALA A 686 39.70 34.76 -28.22
N THR A 687 38.93 35.85 -28.39
CA THR A 687 37.56 35.79 -28.94
C THR A 687 37.58 35.41 -30.41
N GLU A 688 38.51 35.93 -31.21
CA GLU A 688 38.69 35.53 -32.61
C GLU A 688 39.08 34.04 -32.71
N ASN A 689 40.06 33.58 -31.92
CA ASN A 689 40.45 32.15 -31.91
C ASN A 689 39.30 31.23 -31.47
N ARG A 690 38.53 31.61 -30.43
CA ARG A 690 37.35 30.84 -29.97
C ARG A 690 36.29 30.75 -31.07
N LYS A 691 36.00 31.84 -31.77
CA LYS A 691 35.04 31.86 -32.89
C LYS A 691 35.50 30.94 -34.03
N LEU A 692 36.77 31.04 -34.44
CA LEU A 692 37.33 30.23 -35.52
C LEU A 692 37.39 28.75 -35.16
N ARG A 693 37.77 28.41 -33.93
CA ARG A 693 37.69 27.04 -33.39
C ARG A 693 36.26 26.51 -33.40
N LYS A 694 35.29 27.30 -32.94
CA LYS A 694 33.87 26.91 -32.96
C LYS A 694 33.41 26.58 -34.38
N TRP A 695 33.70 27.45 -35.34
CA TRP A 695 33.40 27.20 -36.75
C TRP A 695 34.10 25.96 -37.28
N HIS A 696 35.37 25.74 -36.90
CA HIS A 696 36.11 24.53 -37.25
C HIS A 696 35.43 23.26 -36.71
N THR A 697 35.04 23.26 -35.44
CA THR A 697 34.33 22.14 -34.81
C THR A 697 32.97 21.90 -35.47
N THR A 698 32.20 22.96 -35.75
CA THR A 698 30.93 22.82 -36.47
C THR A 698 31.14 22.19 -37.84
N PHE A 699 32.21 22.55 -38.56
CA PHE A 699 32.53 21.94 -39.85
C PHE A 699 33.01 20.50 -39.68
N CYS A 700 33.78 20.17 -38.64
CA CYS A 700 34.16 18.80 -38.30
C CYS A 700 32.90 17.94 -38.11
N GLU A 701 31.98 18.38 -37.26
CA GLU A 701 30.72 17.69 -36.96
C GLU A 701 29.92 17.45 -38.23
N LYS A 702 29.82 18.45 -39.11
CA LYS A 702 29.11 18.33 -40.38
C LYS A 702 29.79 17.34 -41.34
N VAL A 703 31.11 17.37 -41.47
CA VAL A 703 31.83 16.42 -42.34
C VAL A 703 31.78 15.00 -41.80
N VAL A 704 31.91 14.80 -40.47
CA VAL A 704 31.77 13.49 -39.82
C VAL A 704 30.33 12.98 -39.96
N PHE A 705 29.34 13.86 -39.82
CA PHE A 705 27.95 13.51 -40.08
C PHE A 705 27.75 13.05 -41.53
N LEU A 706 28.28 13.79 -42.51
CA LEU A 706 28.24 13.40 -43.91
C LEU A 706 28.93 12.05 -44.18
N MET A 707 30.04 11.75 -43.50
CA MET A 707 30.72 10.46 -43.60
C MET A 707 29.85 9.26 -43.17
N ASN A 708 28.77 9.47 -42.43
CA ASN A 708 27.81 8.43 -42.03
C ASN A 708 26.52 8.42 -42.87
N ILE A 709 26.37 9.33 -43.83
CA ILE A 709 25.18 9.43 -44.67
C ILE A 709 25.38 8.60 -45.93
N ASP A 710 24.46 7.66 -46.15
CA ASP A 710 24.43 6.86 -47.36
C ASP A 710 24.21 7.74 -48.61
N LEU A 711 25.14 7.63 -49.55
CA LEU A 711 25.19 8.46 -50.76
C LEU A 711 24.05 8.12 -51.76
N LEU A 712 23.48 6.92 -51.71
CA LEU A 712 22.36 6.46 -52.55
C LEU A 712 21.00 6.86 -51.98
N ARG A 713 20.75 6.50 -50.72
CA ARG A 713 19.43 6.65 -50.08
C ARG A 713 19.16 8.09 -49.64
N GLN A 714 20.19 8.83 -49.26
CA GLN A 714 20.06 10.13 -48.60
C GLN A 714 20.83 11.25 -49.33
N GLN A 715 20.78 11.25 -50.68
CA GLN A 715 21.47 12.24 -51.51
C GLN A 715 21.11 13.70 -51.16
N GLN A 716 19.87 13.97 -50.74
CA GLN A 716 19.44 15.31 -50.34
C GLN A 716 20.19 15.81 -49.10
N ARG A 717 20.41 14.95 -48.10
CA ARG A 717 21.15 15.33 -46.88
C ARG A 717 22.61 15.68 -47.17
N TRP A 718 23.22 15.01 -48.16
CA TRP A 718 24.54 15.38 -48.68
C TRP A 718 24.56 16.78 -49.29
N ARG A 719 23.52 17.14 -50.06
CA ARG A 719 23.38 18.49 -50.64
C ARG A 719 23.17 19.55 -49.56
N ASP A 720 22.29 19.27 -48.59
CA ASP A 720 21.99 20.19 -47.49
C ASP A 720 23.23 20.43 -46.63
N GLY A 721 23.94 19.37 -46.21
CA GLY A 721 25.15 19.50 -45.41
C GLY A 721 26.28 20.25 -46.13
N LEU A 722 26.43 20.07 -47.45
CA LEU A 722 27.36 20.85 -48.26
C LEU A 722 26.95 22.33 -48.36
N GLN A 723 25.66 22.61 -48.48
CA GLN A 723 25.14 23.98 -48.53
C GLN A 723 25.31 24.70 -47.18
N GLU A 724 25.15 23.99 -46.07
CA GLU A 724 25.43 24.51 -44.72
C GLU A 724 26.91 24.88 -44.55
N LEU A 725 27.83 24.04 -45.03
CA LEU A 725 29.27 24.36 -45.01
C LEU A 725 29.59 25.61 -45.82
N ARG A 726 29.01 25.77 -47.01
CA ARG A 726 29.16 26.98 -47.84
C ARG A 726 28.59 28.23 -47.15
N THR A 727 27.42 28.09 -46.52
CA THR A 727 26.79 29.19 -45.76
C THR A 727 27.62 29.58 -44.55
N GLY A 728 28.22 28.60 -43.87
CA GLY A 728 29.15 28.83 -42.76
C GLY A 728 30.38 29.62 -43.21
N LEU A 729 30.97 29.30 -44.36
CA LEU A 729 32.09 30.05 -44.92
C LEU A 729 31.71 31.51 -45.23
N ALA A 730 30.57 31.72 -45.88
CA ALA A 730 30.07 33.06 -46.18
C ALA A 730 29.81 33.88 -44.89
N THR A 731 29.35 33.23 -43.82
CA THR A 731 29.12 33.86 -42.51
C THR A 731 30.43 34.29 -41.86
N VAL A 732 31.49 33.48 -41.99
CA VAL A 732 32.83 33.82 -41.47
C VAL A 732 33.42 35.00 -42.24
N GLU A 733 33.26 35.04 -43.56
CA GLU A 733 33.70 36.17 -44.39
C GLU A 733 32.98 37.48 -44.00
N ALA A 734 31.67 37.42 -43.77
CA ALA A 734 30.87 38.56 -43.29
C ALA A 734 31.29 39.08 -41.91
N GLN A 735 32.03 38.31 -41.11
CA GLN A 735 32.55 38.73 -39.80
C GLN A 735 33.85 39.53 -39.89
N GLY A 736 34.32 39.85 -41.11
CA GLY A 736 35.47 40.73 -41.34
C GLY A 736 36.79 40.00 -41.57
N PHE A 737 36.78 38.67 -41.74
CA PHE A 737 37.95 37.91 -42.18
C PHE A 737 38.12 38.00 -43.70
N GLN A 738 39.33 38.28 -44.17
CA GLN A 738 39.60 38.45 -45.60
C GLN A 738 39.51 37.10 -46.35
N ALA A 739 38.95 37.13 -47.57
CA ALA A 739 38.81 35.93 -48.41
C ALA A 739 40.17 35.28 -48.74
N SER A 740 41.25 36.08 -48.85
CA SER A 740 42.62 35.61 -49.04
C SER A 740 43.10 34.71 -47.90
N ASP A 741 42.75 35.08 -46.66
CA ASP A 741 43.23 34.41 -45.45
C ASP A 741 42.45 33.12 -45.18
N MET A 742 41.27 32.97 -45.80
CA MET A 742 40.41 31.78 -45.71
C MET A 742 40.81 30.66 -46.67
N HIS A 743 41.69 30.92 -47.65
CA HIS A 743 42.05 29.95 -48.70
C HIS A 743 42.59 28.63 -48.12
N ALA A 744 43.53 28.69 -47.17
CA ALA A 744 44.10 27.52 -46.51
C ALA A 744 43.02 26.68 -45.77
N TRP A 745 42.02 27.35 -45.21
CA TRP A 745 40.91 26.71 -44.51
C TRP A 745 39.89 26.06 -45.47
N LYS A 746 39.56 26.73 -46.59
CA LYS A 746 38.71 26.17 -47.67
C LYS A 746 39.34 24.91 -48.27
N GLN A 747 40.65 24.94 -48.56
CA GLN A 747 41.38 23.77 -49.07
C GLN A 747 41.39 22.60 -48.09
N HIS A 748 41.64 22.87 -46.80
CA HIS A 748 41.58 21.83 -45.77
C HIS A 748 40.23 21.09 -45.78
N TRP A 749 39.11 21.82 -45.85
CA TRP A 749 37.78 21.21 -45.84
C TRP A 749 37.43 20.45 -47.11
N ASN A 750 37.90 20.90 -48.29
CA ASN A 750 37.75 20.14 -49.52
C ASN A 750 38.42 18.75 -49.41
N HIS A 751 39.59 18.65 -48.79
CA HIS A 751 40.26 17.37 -48.55
C HIS A 751 39.52 16.48 -47.54
N GLN A 752 38.91 17.05 -46.49
CA GLN A 752 38.12 16.25 -45.55
C GLN A 752 36.81 15.76 -46.20
N LEU A 753 36.16 16.59 -47.01
CA LEU A 753 34.99 16.21 -47.79
C LEU A 753 35.34 15.11 -48.80
N TYR A 754 36.53 15.15 -49.40
CA TYR A 754 37.00 14.09 -50.30
C TYR A 754 37.05 12.74 -49.57
N LYS A 755 37.63 12.69 -48.37
CA LYS A 755 37.70 11.46 -47.57
C LYS A 755 36.31 10.93 -47.18
N ALA A 756 35.42 11.82 -46.75
CA ALA A 756 34.05 11.44 -46.39
C ALA A 756 33.28 10.88 -47.58
N LEU A 757 33.41 11.53 -48.75
CA LEU A 757 32.79 11.09 -49.99
C LEU A 757 33.40 9.77 -50.49
N GLU A 758 34.72 9.58 -50.41
CA GLU A 758 35.42 8.36 -50.85
C GLU A 758 34.99 7.15 -50.03
N HIS A 759 34.91 7.30 -48.71
CA HIS A 759 34.42 6.24 -47.83
C HIS A 759 32.99 5.83 -48.20
N GLN A 760 32.07 6.79 -48.32
CA GLN A 760 30.67 6.48 -48.68
C GLN A 760 30.52 5.96 -50.10
N TYR A 761 31.39 6.38 -51.02
CA TYR A 761 31.46 5.85 -52.37
C TYR A 761 31.89 4.38 -52.36
N GLN A 762 32.99 4.03 -51.67
CA GLN A 762 33.45 2.65 -51.51
C GLN A 762 32.39 1.76 -50.86
N MET A 763 31.78 2.22 -49.76
CA MET A 763 30.70 1.47 -49.09
C MET A 763 29.50 1.26 -50.01
N GLY A 764 29.10 2.27 -50.77
CA GLY A 764 28.02 2.15 -51.74
C GLY A 764 28.37 1.25 -52.93
N LEU A 765 29.65 1.13 -53.32
CA LEU A 765 30.09 0.16 -54.32
C LEU A 765 29.97 -1.28 -53.79
N GLU A 766 30.30 -1.54 -52.52
CA GLU A 766 30.20 -2.88 -51.95
C GLU A 766 28.76 -3.33 -51.67
N ALA A 767 27.91 -2.41 -51.21
CA ALA A 767 26.54 -2.69 -50.76
C ALA A 767 25.45 -2.20 -51.74
N LEU A 768 25.80 -1.93 -53.00
CA LEU A 768 24.88 -1.35 -53.98
C LEU A 768 23.56 -2.12 -54.10
N ASN A 769 23.64 -3.44 -54.24
CA ASN A 769 22.48 -4.32 -54.42
C ASN A 769 21.47 -4.25 -53.26
N GLU A 770 21.94 -3.97 -52.05
CA GLU A 770 21.13 -3.91 -50.83
C GLU A 770 20.50 -2.52 -50.64
N ASN A 771 21.19 -1.48 -51.12
CA ASN A 771 20.84 -0.08 -50.85
C ASN A 771 20.13 0.63 -52.01
N LEU A 772 20.02 0.00 -53.17
CA LEU A 772 19.24 0.51 -54.29
C LEU A 772 17.74 0.64 -53.95
N PRO A 773 17.03 1.62 -54.56
CA PRO A 773 15.59 1.74 -54.42
C PRO A 773 14.86 0.44 -54.80
N GLU A 774 13.82 0.09 -54.04
CA GLU A 774 13.07 -1.13 -54.27
C GLU A 774 12.37 -1.12 -55.63
N ILE A 775 12.62 -2.16 -56.43
CA ILE A 775 11.93 -2.41 -57.70
C ILE A 775 10.80 -3.40 -57.40
N ASN A 776 9.56 -2.92 -57.47
CA ASN A 776 8.38 -3.76 -57.29
C ASN A 776 8.07 -4.55 -58.56
N ILE A 777 7.81 -5.84 -58.40
CA ILE A 777 7.55 -6.81 -59.46
C ILE A 777 6.32 -7.61 -59.04
N ASP A 778 5.33 -7.77 -59.91
CA ASP A 778 4.21 -8.68 -59.67
C ASP A 778 4.49 -10.04 -60.31
N LEU A 779 4.35 -11.12 -59.54
CA LEU A 779 4.29 -12.47 -60.08
C LEU A 779 2.84 -12.77 -60.41
N THR A 780 2.55 -13.10 -61.67
CA THR A 780 1.17 -13.33 -62.15
C THR A 780 1.05 -14.68 -62.85
N TYR A 781 -0.13 -15.28 -62.76
CA TYR A 781 -0.50 -16.46 -63.53
C TYR A 781 -1.46 -16.07 -64.64
N ASN A 782 -1.05 -16.26 -65.90
CA ASN A 782 -1.88 -15.90 -67.04
C ASN A 782 -2.58 -17.13 -67.61
N TYR A 783 -3.93 -17.15 -67.57
CA TYR A 783 -4.76 -18.18 -68.18
C TYR A 783 -5.08 -17.81 -69.62
N LEU A 784 -4.32 -18.35 -70.58
CA LEU A 784 -4.60 -18.19 -72.01
C LEU A 784 -5.70 -19.18 -72.43
N PHE A 785 -6.89 -18.65 -72.71
CA PHE A 785 -8.06 -19.41 -73.18
C PHE A 785 -7.76 -20.30 -74.41
N THR A 786 -6.78 -19.93 -75.23
CA THR A 786 -6.41 -20.64 -76.48
C THR A 786 -5.53 -21.87 -76.30
N PHE A 787 -4.82 -22.03 -75.17
CA PHE A 787 -3.84 -23.13 -75.01
C PHE A 787 -4.13 -24.07 -73.83
N ARG A 788 -5.13 -23.80 -72.99
CA ARG A 788 -5.44 -24.57 -71.76
C ARG A 788 -4.18 -24.90 -70.92
N GLN A 789 -3.16 -24.04 -70.95
CA GLN A 789 -1.91 -24.16 -70.18
C GLN A 789 -1.56 -22.78 -69.62
N GLY A 790 -1.85 -22.51 -68.35
CA GLY A 790 -1.42 -21.26 -67.73
C GLY A 790 0.05 -21.31 -67.30
N ARG A 791 0.74 -20.17 -67.42
CA ARG A 791 2.18 -20.00 -67.10
C ARG A 791 2.41 -18.83 -66.13
N LEU A 792 3.36 -19.00 -65.23
CA LEU A 792 3.85 -17.96 -64.32
C LEU A 792 4.74 -16.96 -65.08
N GLN A 793 4.52 -15.66 -64.89
CA GLN A 793 5.30 -14.57 -65.51
C GLN A 793 5.53 -13.42 -64.52
N PHE A 794 6.71 -12.79 -64.61
CA PHE A 794 7.02 -11.53 -63.92
C PHE A 794 6.46 -10.34 -64.71
N ARG A 795 5.91 -9.36 -63.99
CA ARG A 795 5.46 -8.09 -64.52
C ARG A 795 6.11 -6.95 -63.71
N PRO A 796 6.98 -6.10 -64.28
CA PRO A 796 7.48 -6.12 -65.66
C PRO A 796 8.33 -7.36 -66.01
N PRO A 797 8.60 -7.63 -67.30
CA PRO A 797 9.43 -8.75 -67.73
C PRO A 797 10.85 -8.69 -67.15
N PHE A 798 11.50 -9.85 -67.08
CA PHE A 798 12.82 -10.03 -66.48
C PHE A 798 13.89 -9.09 -67.07
N GLU A 799 13.86 -8.87 -68.38
CA GLU A 799 14.79 -8.01 -69.12
C GLU A 799 14.64 -6.53 -68.75
N GLU A 800 13.40 -6.07 -68.52
CA GLU A 800 13.13 -4.67 -68.15
C GLU A 800 13.60 -4.39 -66.72
N ILE A 801 13.42 -5.35 -65.81
CA ILE A 801 13.92 -5.29 -64.43
C ILE A 801 15.46 -5.16 -64.47
N ARG A 802 16.13 -5.99 -65.29
CA ARG A 802 17.58 -5.95 -65.48
C ARG A 802 18.07 -4.59 -66.02
N ALA A 803 17.37 -4.00 -66.98
CA ALA A 803 17.72 -2.68 -67.52
C ALA A 803 17.56 -1.54 -66.51
N LYS A 804 16.50 -1.57 -65.68
CA LYS A 804 16.27 -0.57 -64.62
C LYS A 804 17.38 -0.61 -63.56
N TYR A 805 17.78 -1.80 -63.14
CA TYR A 805 18.85 -2.01 -62.18
C TYR A 805 20.19 -1.38 -62.62
N TYR A 806 20.65 -1.68 -63.84
CA TYR A 806 21.93 -1.15 -64.33
C TYR A 806 21.93 0.36 -64.57
N ARG A 807 20.76 0.97 -64.81
CA ARG A 807 20.63 2.44 -64.93
C ARG A 807 20.93 3.13 -63.61
N GLU A 808 20.36 2.64 -62.50
CA GLU A 808 20.61 3.20 -61.17
C GLU A 808 22.06 2.98 -60.73
N MET A 809 22.65 1.82 -61.03
CA MET A 809 24.08 1.57 -60.83
C MET A 809 24.96 2.61 -61.55
N LYS A 810 24.69 2.90 -62.83
CA LYS A 810 25.45 3.91 -63.59
C LYS A 810 25.31 5.31 -62.99
N ARG A 811 24.12 5.66 -62.50
CA ARG A 811 23.86 6.95 -61.85
C ARG A 811 24.68 7.13 -60.58
N PHE A 812 24.82 6.09 -59.76
CA PHE A 812 25.64 6.10 -58.55
C PHE A 812 27.13 6.30 -58.85
N ILE A 813 27.68 5.53 -59.80
CA ILE A 813 29.09 5.63 -60.21
C ILE A 813 29.43 7.04 -60.70
N GLY A 814 28.46 7.76 -61.29
CA GLY A 814 28.65 9.12 -61.79
C GLY A 814 28.65 10.24 -60.74
N ILE A 815 28.41 9.97 -59.46
CA ILE A 815 28.26 11.01 -58.43
C ILE A 815 29.55 11.83 -58.20
N PRO A 816 30.75 11.23 -58.04
CA PRO A 816 31.97 11.99 -57.78
C PRO A 816 32.33 13.01 -58.88
N ASN A 817 31.98 12.73 -60.13
CA ASN A 817 32.19 13.64 -61.27
C ASN A 817 31.33 14.91 -61.21
N GLN A 818 30.20 14.86 -60.50
CA GLN A 818 29.26 16.00 -60.38
C GLN A 818 29.42 16.74 -59.05
N PHE A 819 30.29 16.26 -58.15
CA PHE A 819 30.46 16.81 -56.82
C PHE A 819 31.32 18.07 -56.83
N LYS A 820 30.73 19.20 -56.43
CA LYS A 820 31.44 20.47 -56.24
C LYS A 820 31.62 20.69 -54.74
N GLY A 821 32.86 20.88 -54.28
CA GLY A 821 33.17 21.08 -52.85
C GLY A 821 32.75 22.44 -52.29
N VAL A 822 33.49 22.94 -51.30
CA VAL A 822 33.25 24.24 -50.63
C VAL A 822 33.98 25.42 -51.30
N GLY A 823 34.76 25.17 -52.35
CA GLY A 823 35.44 26.20 -53.16
C GLY A 823 34.54 26.87 -54.19
N GLU A 824 35.03 27.96 -54.80
CA GLU A 824 34.32 28.71 -55.85
C GLU A 824 34.25 27.93 -57.17
N ALA A 825 33.37 28.36 -58.08
CA ALA A 825 33.20 27.74 -59.39
C ALA A 825 34.42 28.02 -60.29
N GLY A 826 35.48 27.21 -60.14
CA GLY A 826 36.72 27.34 -60.93
C GLY A 826 37.89 26.49 -60.41
N ASP A 827 37.86 26.01 -59.16
CA ASP A 827 38.93 25.17 -58.60
C ASP A 827 38.96 23.76 -59.22
N GLU A 828 40.16 23.23 -59.50
CA GLU A 828 40.35 21.86 -60.02
C GLU A 828 39.64 20.82 -59.13
N SER A 829 38.76 20.01 -59.74
CA SER A 829 37.92 19.07 -59.01
C SER A 829 38.73 17.86 -58.53
N ILE A 830 39.24 17.91 -57.30
CA ILE A 830 39.92 16.77 -56.65
C ILE A 830 39.04 15.50 -56.56
N PHE A 831 37.72 15.63 -56.70
CA PHE A 831 36.74 14.55 -56.48
C PHE A 831 36.60 13.58 -57.65
N SER A 832 36.88 13.98 -58.90
CA SER A 832 36.69 13.10 -60.08
C SER A 832 37.68 11.94 -60.14
N ILE A 833 38.90 12.15 -59.64
CA ILE A 833 39.99 11.16 -59.57
C ILE A 833 39.58 9.92 -58.73
N MET A 834 38.60 10.07 -57.83
CA MET A 834 38.06 9.01 -56.98
C MET A 834 37.48 7.83 -57.78
N ILE A 835 36.90 8.08 -58.96
CA ILE A 835 36.29 7.03 -59.78
C ILE A 835 37.34 6.05 -60.26
N ASP A 836 38.46 6.56 -60.78
CA ASP A 836 39.55 5.74 -61.32
C ASP A 836 40.27 4.97 -60.21
N ARG A 837 40.44 5.58 -59.03
CA ARG A 837 41.08 4.93 -57.87
C ARG A 837 40.29 3.74 -57.32
N ASN A 838 38.96 3.77 -57.44
CA ASN A 838 38.07 2.76 -56.86
C ASN A 838 37.46 1.81 -57.92
N ALA A 839 38.03 1.77 -59.13
CA ALA A 839 37.50 0.99 -60.25
C ALA A 839 37.43 -0.53 -60.00
N SER A 840 38.27 -1.08 -59.11
CA SER A 840 38.23 -2.49 -58.71
C SER A 840 36.88 -2.90 -58.10
N GLY A 841 36.19 -1.98 -57.42
CA GLY A 841 34.86 -2.22 -56.84
C GLY A 841 33.78 -2.52 -57.88
N PHE A 842 33.98 -2.15 -59.15
CA PHE A 842 33.02 -2.44 -60.21
C PHE A 842 32.86 -3.94 -60.47
N LEU A 843 33.95 -4.72 -60.36
CA LEU A 843 33.91 -6.18 -60.53
C LEU A 843 32.95 -6.84 -59.51
N THR A 844 33.03 -6.39 -58.26
CA THR A 844 32.17 -6.86 -57.17
C THR A 844 30.69 -6.56 -57.45
N ILE A 845 30.39 -5.35 -57.92
CA ILE A 845 29.02 -4.93 -58.24
C ILE A 845 28.41 -5.79 -59.35
N PHE A 846 29.13 -5.96 -60.45
CA PHE A 846 28.63 -6.75 -61.58
C PHE A 846 28.43 -8.22 -61.19
N SER A 847 29.34 -8.80 -60.40
CA SER A 847 29.19 -10.17 -59.89
C SER A 847 27.94 -10.32 -59.01
N LYS A 848 27.75 -9.44 -58.01
CA LYS A 848 26.57 -9.49 -57.14
C LYS A 848 25.27 -9.27 -57.92
N ALA A 849 25.28 -8.43 -58.95
CA ALA A 849 24.13 -8.21 -59.82
C ALA A 849 23.69 -9.49 -60.56
N GLU A 850 24.64 -10.28 -61.08
CA GLU A 850 24.28 -11.57 -61.71
C GLU A 850 23.71 -12.58 -60.71
N ASP A 851 24.26 -12.64 -59.49
CA ASP A 851 23.74 -13.51 -58.43
C ASP A 851 22.34 -13.08 -57.96
N LEU A 852 22.05 -11.77 -57.94
CA LEU A 852 20.70 -11.23 -57.69
C LEU A 852 19.69 -11.74 -58.73
N PHE A 853 20.01 -11.63 -60.02
CA PHE A 853 19.14 -12.11 -61.09
C PHE A 853 18.96 -13.63 -61.11
N ARG A 854 20.00 -14.39 -60.71
CA ARG A 854 19.88 -15.84 -60.50
C ARG A 854 18.87 -16.17 -59.40
N ARG A 855 18.92 -15.47 -58.26
CA ARG A 855 17.96 -15.64 -57.15
C ARG A 855 16.54 -15.23 -57.53
N LEU A 856 16.36 -14.14 -58.28
CA LEU A 856 15.06 -13.72 -58.81
C LEU A 856 14.40 -14.84 -59.64
N SER A 857 15.16 -15.49 -60.52
CA SER A 857 14.67 -16.61 -61.33
C SER A 857 14.21 -17.81 -60.48
N ALA A 858 14.93 -18.11 -59.39
CA ALA A 858 14.61 -19.23 -58.49
C ALA A 858 13.23 -19.10 -57.80
N VAL A 859 12.74 -17.87 -57.55
CA VAL A 859 11.42 -17.62 -56.93
C VAL A 859 10.28 -18.14 -57.81
N LEU A 860 10.42 -18.07 -59.14
CA LEU A 860 9.38 -18.57 -60.07
C LEU A 860 9.19 -20.09 -59.94
N HIS A 861 10.25 -20.84 -59.65
CA HIS A 861 10.18 -22.29 -59.49
C HIS A 861 9.39 -22.72 -58.25
N GLN A 862 9.46 -21.98 -57.14
CA GLN A 862 8.79 -22.33 -55.88
C GLN A 862 7.26 -22.33 -55.99
N HIS A 863 6.70 -21.44 -56.82
CA HIS A 863 5.25 -21.31 -56.99
C HIS A 863 4.66 -22.24 -58.07
N LYS A 864 5.52 -22.96 -58.82
CA LYS A 864 5.08 -23.75 -59.97
C LYS A 864 4.23 -24.97 -59.59
N GLU A 865 4.54 -25.64 -58.48
CA GLU A 865 3.84 -26.85 -58.03
C GLU A 865 2.39 -26.60 -57.62
N TRP A 866 2.10 -25.43 -57.04
CA TRP A 866 0.78 -25.05 -56.54
C TRP A 866 -0.27 -24.88 -57.64
N ILE A 867 0.16 -24.62 -58.88
CA ILE A 867 -0.73 -24.27 -59.98
C ILE A 867 -0.91 -25.44 -60.96
N VAL A 868 -0.36 -26.62 -60.64
CA VAL A 868 -0.49 -27.84 -61.45
C VAL A 868 -1.95 -28.31 -61.53
N ILE A 869 -2.74 -28.15 -60.46
CA ILE A 869 -4.16 -28.56 -60.44
C ILE A 869 -4.98 -27.78 -61.48
N GLY A 870 -4.62 -26.51 -61.75
CA GLY A 870 -5.26 -25.69 -62.79
C GLY A 870 -4.92 -26.12 -64.22
N GLN A 871 -4.04 -27.10 -64.41
CA GLN A 871 -3.64 -27.63 -65.72
C GLN A 871 -4.38 -28.93 -66.11
N VAL A 872 -5.26 -29.46 -65.26
CA VAL A 872 -6.01 -30.72 -65.45
C VAL A 872 -7.54 -30.50 -65.34
N ASP A 873 -8.35 -31.37 -65.94
CA ASP A 873 -9.82 -31.33 -65.84
C ASP A 873 -10.30 -31.92 -64.50
N MET A 874 -10.78 -31.05 -63.60
CA MET A 874 -11.16 -31.40 -62.22
C MET A 874 -12.46 -32.21 -62.13
N GLU A 875 -13.43 -32.01 -63.03
CA GLU A 875 -14.75 -32.66 -62.96
C GLU A 875 -14.65 -34.15 -63.25
N ALA A 876 -13.94 -34.51 -64.33
CA ALA A 876 -13.72 -35.89 -64.72
C ALA A 876 -12.97 -36.72 -63.66
N VAL A 877 -12.08 -36.07 -62.88
CA VAL A 877 -11.32 -36.73 -61.81
C VAL A 877 -12.22 -37.04 -60.60
N VAL A 878 -13.11 -36.11 -60.23
CA VAL A 878 -14.03 -36.23 -59.08
C VAL A 878 -15.06 -37.36 -59.31
N GLU A 879 -15.68 -37.44 -60.48
CA GLU A 879 -16.71 -38.46 -60.75
C GLU A 879 -16.15 -39.89 -60.79
N LYS A 880 -14.90 -40.08 -61.22
CA LYS A 880 -14.32 -41.42 -61.38
C LYS A 880 -13.80 -42.05 -60.07
N HIS A 881 -13.53 -41.26 -59.04
CA HIS A 881 -12.76 -41.72 -57.86
C HIS A 881 -13.46 -41.57 -56.52
N LEU A 882 -14.73 -41.12 -56.47
CA LEU A 882 -15.46 -40.90 -55.21
C LEU A 882 -16.73 -41.75 -55.15
N PHE A 883 -16.79 -42.69 -54.20
CA PHE A 883 -17.94 -43.60 -54.03
C PHE A 883 -18.39 -43.73 -52.56
N THR A 884 -17.45 -43.73 -51.61
CA THR A 884 -17.72 -43.91 -50.18
C THR A 884 -17.62 -42.59 -49.41
N VAL A 885 -18.31 -42.47 -48.28
CA VAL A 885 -18.25 -41.28 -47.40
C VAL A 885 -16.80 -40.91 -47.05
N HIS A 886 -15.94 -41.91 -46.85
CA HIS A 886 -14.54 -41.72 -46.52
C HIS A 886 -13.73 -41.06 -47.65
N ASP A 887 -14.08 -41.32 -48.92
CA ASP A 887 -13.39 -40.72 -50.06
C ASP A 887 -13.61 -39.20 -50.10
N TRP A 888 -14.86 -38.75 -49.92
CA TRP A 888 -15.16 -37.33 -49.79
C TRP A 888 -14.51 -36.75 -48.53
N GLU A 889 -14.60 -37.42 -47.39
CA GLU A 889 -14.03 -36.95 -46.13
C GLU A 889 -12.51 -36.75 -46.21
N LYS A 890 -11.78 -37.70 -46.81
CA LYS A 890 -10.32 -37.61 -47.01
C LYS A 890 -9.95 -36.46 -47.93
N ASN A 891 -10.68 -36.27 -49.03
CA ASN A 891 -10.41 -35.19 -49.98
C ASN A 891 -10.78 -33.80 -49.40
N PHE A 892 -11.88 -33.68 -48.67
CA PHE A 892 -12.20 -32.45 -47.93
C PHE A 892 -11.15 -32.14 -46.85
N LYS A 893 -10.66 -33.15 -46.12
CA LYS A 893 -9.55 -32.98 -45.16
C LYS A 893 -8.26 -32.54 -45.86
N ALA A 894 -7.90 -33.15 -46.98
CA ALA A 894 -6.71 -32.80 -47.75
C ALA A 894 -6.79 -31.37 -48.30
N LEU A 895 -7.94 -30.96 -48.84
CA LEU A 895 -8.16 -29.57 -49.29
C LEU A 895 -8.09 -28.59 -48.13
N LYS A 896 -8.64 -28.93 -46.95
CA LYS A 896 -8.53 -28.09 -45.76
C LYS A 896 -7.09 -27.93 -45.29
N ILE A 897 -6.25 -28.98 -45.39
CA ILE A 897 -4.81 -28.90 -45.10
C ILE A 897 -4.13 -28.01 -46.14
N LYS A 898 -4.39 -28.22 -47.44
CA LYS A 898 -3.79 -27.44 -48.52
C LYS A 898 -4.20 -25.97 -48.48
N GLY A 899 -5.46 -25.65 -48.16
CA GLY A 899 -5.90 -24.27 -47.94
C GLY A 899 -5.14 -23.59 -46.80
N LYS A 900 -4.93 -24.29 -45.67
CA LYS A 900 -4.07 -23.78 -44.58
C LYS A 900 -2.61 -23.61 -44.98
N GLU A 901 -2.09 -24.43 -45.89
CA GLU A 901 -0.72 -24.28 -46.41
C GLU A 901 -0.60 -23.09 -47.38
N VAL A 902 -1.63 -22.77 -48.16
CA VAL A 902 -1.65 -21.58 -49.05
C VAL A 902 -1.64 -20.29 -48.24
N GLU A 903 -2.37 -20.23 -47.12
CA GLU A 903 -2.29 -19.10 -46.19
C GLU A 903 -0.85 -18.85 -45.69
N ARG A 904 -0.05 -19.91 -45.56
CA ARG A 904 1.37 -19.83 -45.15
C ARG A 904 2.33 -19.42 -46.25
N LEU A 905 1.92 -19.46 -47.53
CA LEU A 905 2.78 -18.95 -48.60
C LEU A 905 3.08 -17.47 -48.34
N PRO A 906 4.25 -16.94 -48.72
CA PRO A 906 4.53 -15.52 -48.54
C PRO A 906 3.72 -14.68 -49.54
N SER A 907 3.12 -13.58 -49.08
CA SER A 907 2.40 -12.62 -49.94
C SER A 907 3.34 -11.79 -50.81
N ALA A 908 4.58 -11.61 -50.35
CA ALA A 908 5.66 -11.02 -51.12
C ALA A 908 6.99 -11.70 -50.79
N VAL A 909 7.86 -11.84 -51.78
CA VAL A 909 9.22 -12.36 -51.64
C VAL A 909 10.20 -11.26 -51.98
N LYS A 910 11.06 -10.89 -51.02
CA LYS A 910 12.09 -9.88 -51.21
C LYS A 910 13.42 -10.54 -51.56
N VAL A 911 14.01 -10.15 -52.69
CA VAL A 911 15.36 -10.53 -53.12
C VAL A 911 16.17 -9.24 -53.23
N ASP A 912 16.90 -8.89 -52.18
CA ASP A 912 17.61 -7.61 -51.99
C ASP A 912 16.73 -6.39 -52.38
N CYS A 913 17.08 -5.67 -53.45
CA CYS A 913 16.34 -4.51 -53.96
C CYS A 913 15.12 -4.86 -54.82
N LEU A 914 14.76 -6.14 -54.99
CA LEU A 914 13.61 -6.59 -55.79
C LEU A 914 12.51 -7.11 -54.86
N ASN A 915 11.33 -6.49 -54.91
CA ASN A 915 10.17 -6.92 -54.12
C ASN A 915 9.14 -7.58 -55.04
N ILE A 916 8.94 -8.89 -54.88
CA ILE A 916 8.08 -9.69 -55.73
C ILE A 916 6.74 -9.90 -55.02
N ASN A 917 5.68 -9.29 -55.50
CA ASN A 917 4.32 -9.48 -55.01
C ASN A 917 3.76 -10.81 -55.55
N CYS A 918 3.50 -11.75 -54.64
CA CYS A 918 2.97 -13.07 -54.95
C CYS A 918 1.44 -13.18 -54.69
N ASN A 919 0.79 -12.11 -54.22
CA ASN A 919 -0.66 -12.11 -53.97
C ASN A 919 -1.51 -12.46 -55.21
N PRO A 920 -1.18 -12.01 -56.44
CA PRO A 920 -1.93 -12.41 -57.62
C PRO A 920 -1.91 -13.93 -57.84
N VAL A 921 -0.76 -14.57 -57.57
CA VAL A 921 -0.64 -16.04 -57.66
C VAL A 921 -1.38 -16.74 -56.53
N LYS A 922 -1.29 -16.25 -55.29
CA LYS A 922 -2.04 -16.80 -54.15
C LYS A 922 -3.54 -16.80 -54.41
N THR A 923 -4.08 -15.67 -54.88
CA THR A 923 -5.52 -15.54 -55.20
C THR A 923 -5.95 -16.61 -56.21
N VAL A 924 -5.14 -16.83 -57.24
CA VAL A 924 -5.39 -17.88 -58.23
C VAL A 924 -5.33 -19.28 -57.60
N ILE A 925 -4.42 -19.54 -56.67
CA ILE A 925 -4.34 -20.84 -55.98
C ILE A 925 -5.58 -21.05 -55.09
N ASP A 926 -6.00 -20.03 -54.34
CA ASP A 926 -7.20 -20.09 -53.51
C ASP A 926 -8.46 -20.32 -54.36
N ASP A 927 -8.60 -19.64 -55.49
CA ASP A 927 -9.68 -19.85 -56.45
C ASP A 927 -9.71 -21.30 -56.97
N LEU A 928 -8.53 -21.88 -57.26
CA LEU A 928 -8.43 -23.28 -57.70
C LEU A 928 -8.83 -24.26 -56.59
N ILE A 929 -8.43 -24.01 -55.34
CA ILE A 929 -8.83 -24.83 -54.19
C ILE A 929 -10.33 -24.75 -53.96
N GLN A 930 -10.90 -23.53 -54.00
CA GLN A 930 -12.34 -23.31 -53.83
C GLN A 930 -13.13 -24.01 -54.94
N LYS A 931 -12.70 -23.89 -56.19
CA LYS A 931 -13.36 -24.56 -57.32
C LYS A 931 -13.38 -26.09 -57.14
N LEU A 932 -12.28 -26.69 -56.67
CA LEU A 932 -12.25 -28.13 -56.40
C LEU A 932 -13.14 -28.50 -55.21
N PHE A 933 -13.19 -27.68 -54.16
CA PHE A 933 -14.09 -27.86 -53.02
C PHE A 933 -15.57 -27.86 -53.45
N ASP A 934 -15.98 -26.91 -54.28
CA ASP A 934 -17.36 -26.79 -54.78
C ASP A 934 -17.76 -28.02 -55.61
N LEU A 935 -16.85 -28.53 -56.45
CA LEU A 935 -17.05 -29.76 -57.22
C LEU A 935 -17.24 -30.99 -56.32
N LEU A 936 -16.49 -31.09 -55.22
CA LEU A 936 -16.68 -32.16 -54.24
C LEU A 936 -18.05 -32.05 -53.54
N VAL A 937 -18.49 -30.84 -53.18
CA VAL A 937 -19.81 -30.63 -52.57
C VAL A 937 -20.92 -31.00 -53.54
N LEU A 938 -20.81 -30.61 -54.81
CA LEU A 938 -21.76 -30.95 -55.87
C LEU A 938 -21.87 -32.46 -56.10
N SER A 939 -20.74 -33.16 -56.17
CA SER A 939 -20.73 -34.62 -56.34
C SER A 939 -21.37 -35.34 -55.14
N LEU A 940 -21.08 -34.90 -53.91
CA LEU A 940 -21.70 -35.45 -52.69
C LEU A 940 -23.23 -35.22 -52.67
N LYS A 941 -23.69 -34.01 -53.03
CA LYS A 941 -25.13 -33.70 -53.14
C LYS A 941 -25.84 -34.61 -54.14
N LYS A 942 -25.27 -34.80 -55.33
CA LYS A 942 -25.82 -35.71 -56.35
C LYS A 942 -25.92 -37.14 -55.83
N SER A 943 -24.89 -37.64 -55.12
CA SER A 943 -24.92 -38.98 -54.54
C SER A 943 -26.03 -39.15 -53.49
N ILE A 944 -26.24 -38.18 -52.60
CA ILE A 944 -27.31 -38.25 -51.59
C ILE A 944 -28.69 -38.22 -52.24
N GLN A 945 -28.90 -37.34 -53.22
CA GLN A 945 -30.18 -37.23 -53.93
C GLN A 945 -30.57 -38.54 -54.62
N ALA A 946 -29.60 -39.27 -55.18
CA ALA A 946 -29.85 -40.58 -55.77
C ALA A 946 -30.41 -41.58 -54.73
N HIS A 947 -29.80 -41.67 -53.54
CA HIS A 947 -30.29 -42.53 -52.45
C HIS A 947 -31.68 -42.15 -51.96
N LEU A 948 -31.96 -40.85 -51.81
CA LEU A 948 -33.28 -40.37 -51.36
C LEU A 948 -34.40 -40.68 -52.36
N HIS A 949 -34.10 -40.61 -53.65
CA HIS A 949 -35.09 -40.90 -54.67
C HIS A 949 -35.52 -42.38 -54.64
N GLU A 950 -34.56 -43.29 -54.45
CA GLU A 950 -34.83 -44.72 -54.32
C GLU A 950 -35.73 -45.04 -53.11
N ILE A 951 -35.43 -44.41 -51.97
CA ILE A 951 -36.21 -44.56 -50.74
C ILE A 951 -37.64 -44.00 -50.86
N ASP A 952 -37.81 -42.79 -51.42
CA ASP A 952 -39.14 -42.15 -51.57
C ASP A 952 -40.06 -42.97 -52.48
N THR A 953 -39.49 -43.60 -53.52
CA THR A 953 -40.22 -44.50 -54.41
C THR A 953 -40.79 -45.69 -53.64
N PHE A 954 -39.97 -46.37 -52.82
CA PHE A 954 -40.43 -47.50 -52.00
C PHE A 954 -41.52 -47.11 -51.00
N VAL A 955 -41.35 -46.02 -50.25
CA VAL A 955 -42.31 -45.59 -49.23
C VAL A 955 -43.66 -45.26 -49.84
N THR A 956 -43.65 -44.55 -50.97
CA THR A 956 -44.89 -44.13 -51.62
C THR A 956 -45.69 -45.34 -52.12
N GLU A 957 -45.03 -46.30 -52.78
CA GLU A 957 -45.66 -47.56 -53.22
C GLU A 957 -46.23 -48.37 -52.04
N ALA A 958 -45.50 -48.48 -50.94
CA ALA A 958 -45.92 -49.26 -49.78
C ALA A 958 -47.08 -48.59 -49.00
N MET A 959 -47.11 -47.26 -48.94
CA MET A 959 -48.21 -46.48 -48.32
C MET A 959 -49.53 -46.65 -49.06
N GLU A 960 -49.54 -46.71 -50.40
CA GLU A 960 -50.76 -46.91 -51.19
C GLU A 960 -51.45 -48.25 -50.84
N VAL A 961 -50.67 -49.31 -50.64
CA VAL A 961 -51.19 -50.64 -50.29
C VAL A 961 -51.93 -50.66 -48.93
N LEU A 962 -51.47 -49.88 -47.95
CA LEU A 962 -52.00 -49.89 -46.58
C LEU A 962 -53.32 -49.13 -46.38
N THR A 963 -53.80 -48.44 -47.42
CA THR A 963 -55.01 -47.60 -47.31
C THR A 963 -56.31 -48.40 -47.58
N ILE A 964 -56.21 -49.66 -48.00
CA ILE A 964 -57.36 -50.52 -48.34
C ILE A 964 -58.00 -51.09 -47.04
N MET A 965 -59.32 -50.93 -46.84
CA MET A 965 -60.03 -51.48 -45.67
C MET A 965 -60.80 -52.78 -46.00
N PRO A 966 -60.45 -53.93 -45.41
CA PRO A 966 -61.13 -55.19 -45.66
C PRO A 966 -62.45 -55.30 -44.89
N GLN A 967 -63.50 -55.82 -45.52
CA GLN A 967 -64.83 -55.99 -44.89
C GLN A 967 -65.21 -57.45 -44.62
N SER A 968 -64.40 -58.40 -45.12
CA SER A 968 -64.61 -59.83 -44.92
C SER A 968 -63.37 -60.51 -44.35
N VAL A 969 -63.56 -61.71 -43.78
CA VAL A 969 -62.46 -62.49 -43.19
C VAL A 969 -61.41 -62.90 -44.24
N GLU A 970 -61.81 -63.12 -45.51
CA GLU A 970 -60.89 -63.46 -46.61
C GLU A 970 -60.06 -62.24 -47.06
N GLU A 971 -60.67 -61.07 -47.15
CA GLU A 971 -59.98 -59.81 -47.47
C GLU A 971 -58.99 -59.39 -46.37
N ILE A 972 -59.27 -59.72 -45.10
CA ILE A 972 -58.32 -59.57 -43.99
C ILE A 972 -57.07 -60.46 -44.22
N GLY A 973 -57.21 -61.62 -44.85
CA GLY A 973 -56.09 -62.51 -45.19
C GLY A 973 -55.13 -61.90 -46.22
N ASP A 974 -55.65 -61.39 -47.34
CA ASP A 974 -54.86 -60.80 -48.42
C ASP A 974 -54.18 -59.48 -48.01
N ALA A 975 -54.86 -58.66 -47.23
CA ALA A 975 -54.28 -57.44 -46.66
C ALA A 975 -53.07 -57.75 -45.77
N ASN A 976 -53.16 -58.80 -44.94
CA ASN A 976 -52.04 -59.26 -44.11
C ASN A 976 -50.87 -59.82 -44.93
N LEU A 977 -51.11 -60.48 -46.07
CA LEU A 977 -50.04 -61.00 -46.93
C LEU A 977 -49.22 -59.87 -47.57
N ARG A 978 -49.90 -58.83 -48.10
CA ARG A 978 -49.22 -57.67 -48.70
C ARG A 978 -48.49 -56.83 -47.66
N TYR A 979 -49.08 -56.67 -46.48
CA TYR A 979 -48.41 -56.11 -45.31
C TYR A 979 -47.10 -56.85 -45.01
N SER A 980 -47.11 -58.18 -45.06
CA SER A 980 -45.94 -59.01 -44.77
C SER A 980 -44.81 -58.81 -45.78
N LYS A 981 -45.11 -58.66 -47.09
CA LYS A 981 -44.09 -58.34 -48.11
C LYS A 981 -43.44 -56.97 -47.92
N SER A 982 -44.25 -55.95 -47.57
CA SER A 982 -43.69 -54.63 -47.24
C SER A 982 -42.85 -54.67 -45.97
N GLN A 983 -43.22 -55.52 -45.01
CA GLN A 983 -42.44 -55.77 -43.78
C GLN A 983 -41.09 -56.47 -44.06
N GLU A 984 -41.02 -57.40 -45.02
CA GLU A 984 -39.79 -58.12 -45.38
C GLU A 984 -38.78 -57.26 -46.13
N ARG A 985 -39.23 -56.33 -46.98
CA ARG A 985 -38.34 -55.45 -47.77
C ARG A 985 -37.86 -54.21 -46.99
N LYS A 986 -38.57 -53.86 -45.91
CA LYS A 986 -38.22 -52.79 -44.96
C LYS A 986 -36.75 -52.83 -44.48
N PRO A 987 -36.17 -53.97 -44.05
CA PRO A 987 -34.76 -54.05 -43.62
C PRO A 987 -33.71 -53.80 -44.71
N GLU A 988 -34.04 -53.92 -46.01
CA GLU A 988 -33.09 -53.66 -47.11
C GLU A 988 -32.96 -52.15 -47.43
N ILE A 989 -34.04 -51.40 -47.22
CA ILE A 989 -34.09 -49.94 -47.49
C ILE A 989 -33.52 -49.13 -46.31
N LEU A 990 -33.60 -49.67 -45.09
CA LEU A 990 -33.09 -49.00 -43.87
C LEU A 990 -31.59 -48.64 -43.94
N PRO A 991 -30.67 -49.49 -44.45
CA PRO A 991 -29.27 -49.11 -44.65
C PRO A 991 -29.06 -47.92 -45.60
N LEU A 992 -29.88 -47.77 -46.64
CA LEU A 992 -29.79 -46.65 -47.57
C LEU A 992 -30.14 -45.32 -46.89
N PHE A 993 -31.08 -45.33 -45.95
CA PHE A 993 -31.33 -44.17 -45.08
C PHE A 993 -30.09 -43.81 -44.27
N GLN A 994 -29.39 -44.80 -43.71
CA GLN A 994 -28.19 -44.56 -42.93
C GLN A 994 -27.04 -44.03 -43.79
N GLU A 995 -26.82 -44.59 -44.99
CA GLU A 995 -25.81 -44.07 -45.93
C GLU A 995 -26.15 -42.66 -46.43
N ALA A 996 -27.41 -42.39 -46.73
CA ALA A 996 -27.87 -41.06 -47.10
C ALA A 996 -27.73 -40.07 -45.93
N GLU A 997 -28.05 -40.48 -44.70
CA GLU A 997 -27.87 -39.68 -43.49
C GLU A 997 -26.38 -39.42 -43.18
N ASP A 998 -25.50 -40.41 -43.33
CA ASP A 998 -24.06 -40.26 -43.10
C ASP A 998 -23.41 -39.36 -44.16
N LYS A 999 -23.78 -39.52 -45.43
CA LYS A 999 -23.39 -38.59 -46.52
C LYS A 999 -23.96 -37.19 -46.28
N ASN A 1000 -25.22 -37.07 -45.85
CA ASN A 1000 -25.85 -35.78 -45.56
C ASN A 1000 -25.28 -35.13 -44.29
N ARG A 1001 -24.80 -35.91 -43.32
CA ARG A 1001 -24.08 -35.43 -42.14
C ARG A 1001 -22.73 -34.86 -42.55
N LEU A 1002 -22.01 -35.55 -43.43
CA LEU A 1002 -20.79 -34.99 -44.03
C LEU A 1002 -21.11 -33.71 -44.80
N LEU A 1003 -22.15 -33.69 -45.63
CA LEU A 1003 -22.59 -32.51 -46.38
C LEU A 1003 -22.93 -31.32 -45.46
N ARG A 1004 -23.69 -31.55 -44.38
CA ARG A 1004 -23.98 -30.52 -43.35
C ARG A 1004 -22.70 -29.99 -42.72
N THR A 1005 -21.74 -30.88 -42.44
CA THR A 1005 -20.47 -30.52 -41.82
C THR A 1005 -19.60 -29.67 -42.75
N VAL A 1006 -19.56 -29.96 -44.06
CA VAL A 1006 -18.67 -29.28 -45.01
C VAL A 1006 -19.30 -28.08 -45.70
N ALA A 1007 -20.59 -28.13 -46.04
CA ALA A 1007 -21.28 -27.11 -46.84
C ALA A 1007 -22.34 -26.31 -46.05
N GLY A 1008 -22.53 -26.59 -44.75
CA GLY A 1008 -23.41 -25.82 -43.86
C GLY A 1008 -24.91 -25.94 -44.13
N GLY A 1009 -25.34 -26.69 -45.15
CA GLY A 1009 -26.73 -26.93 -45.51
C GLY A 1009 -26.94 -28.37 -45.98
N GLY A 1010 -27.69 -29.14 -45.21
CA GLY A 1010 -28.09 -30.50 -45.58
C GLY A 1010 -29.28 -30.50 -46.52
N LEU A 1011 -29.54 -31.65 -47.14
CA LEU A 1011 -30.80 -31.87 -47.83
C LEU A 1011 -31.89 -32.13 -46.79
N GLU A 1012 -32.80 -31.17 -46.60
CA GLU A 1012 -33.95 -31.30 -45.69
C GLU A 1012 -35.01 -32.29 -46.22
N THR A 1013 -34.91 -32.68 -47.49
CA THR A 1013 -35.70 -33.77 -48.07
C THR A 1013 -35.51 -35.09 -47.33
N ILE A 1014 -34.38 -35.34 -46.66
CA ILE A 1014 -34.21 -36.53 -45.81
C ILE A 1014 -35.18 -36.49 -44.63
N SER A 1015 -35.36 -35.34 -43.98
CA SER A 1015 -36.28 -35.21 -42.84
C SER A 1015 -37.73 -35.37 -43.28
N ASN A 1016 -38.10 -34.81 -44.44
CA ASN A 1016 -39.44 -35.00 -45.01
C ASN A 1016 -39.69 -36.46 -45.40
N LEU A 1017 -38.68 -37.13 -45.94
CA LEU A 1017 -38.76 -38.54 -46.30
C LEU A 1017 -38.81 -39.44 -45.06
N LYS A 1018 -38.10 -39.07 -44.00
CA LYS A 1018 -38.17 -39.74 -42.70
C LYS A 1018 -39.54 -39.53 -42.04
N ALA A 1019 -40.13 -38.34 -42.12
CA ALA A 1019 -41.50 -38.12 -41.68
C ALA A 1019 -42.53 -38.92 -42.52
N LYS A 1020 -42.31 -39.05 -43.84
CA LYS A 1020 -43.10 -39.97 -44.69
C LYS A 1020 -42.90 -41.42 -44.27
N TRP A 1021 -41.68 -41.83 -43.92
CA TRP A 1021 -41.37 -43.16 -43.39
C TRP A 1021 -42.06 -43.41 -42.05
N ASP A 1022 -42.00 -42.46 -41.12
CA ASP A 1022 -42.68 -42.53 -39.82
C ASP A 1022 -44.20 -42.60 -40.03
N LYS A 1023 -44.75 -41.85 -41.00
CA LYS A 1023 -46.15 -41.97 -41.39
C LYS A 1023 -46.45 -43.34 -42.00
N PHE A 1024 -45.55 -43.89 -42.82
CA PHE A 1024 -45.67 -45.25 -43.34
C PHE A 1024 -45.65 -46.28 -42.21
N GLU A 1025 -44.75 -46.17 -41.23
CA GLU A 1025 -44.71 -47.05 -40.06
C GLU A 1025 -45.98 -46.91 -39.22
N LEU A 1026 -46.42 -45.68 -38.98
CA LEU A 1026 -47.66 -45.42 -38.24
C LEU A 1026 -48.88 -45.91 -39.01
N MET A 1027 -48.88 -45.87 -40.35
CA MET A 1027 -49.93 -46.49 -41.17
C MET A 1027 -49.82 -48.00 -41.20
N MET A 1028 -48.63 -48.60 -41.11
CA MET A 1028 -48.47 -50.05 -40.92
C MET A 1028 -49.08 -50.47 -39.58
N GLU A 1029 -48.73 -49.77 -38.49
CA GLU A 1029 -49.26 -50.00 -37.15
C GLU A 1029 -50.76 -49.72 -37.09
N SER A 1030 -51.22 -48.59 -37.64
CA SER A 1030 -52.64 -48.21 -37.71
C SER A 1030 -53.43 -49.12 -38.63
N HIS A 1031 -52.86 -49.68 -39.69
CA HIS A 1031 -53.53 -50.67 -40.52
C HIS A 1031 -53.72 -51.95 -39.71
N GLN A 1032 -52.72 -52.37 -38.94
CA GLN A 1032 -52.84 -53.50 -38.01
C GLN A 1032 -53.84 -53.23 -36.87
N LEU A 1033 -53.91 -51.98 -36.39
CA LEU A 1033 -54.86 -51.52 -35.38
C LEU A 1033 -56.27 -51.40 -35.96
N MET A 1034 -56.42 -50.93 -37.20
CA MET A 1034 -57.69 -50.89 -37.94
C MET A 1034 -58.21 -52.30 -38.20
N ILE A 1035 -57.33 -53.25 -38.53
CA ILE A 1035 -57.68 -54.68 -38.60
C ILE A 1035 -58.15 -55.17 -37.22
N LYS A 1036 -57.45 -54.79 -36.13
CA LYS A 1036 -57.87 -55.12 -34.76
C LYS A 1036 -59.18 -54.45 -34.34
N ASP A 1037 -59.41 -53.21 -34.71
CA ASP A 1037 -60.64 -52.44 -34.42
C ASP A 1037 -61.80 -52.98 -35.24
N GLN A 1038 -61.59 -53.38 -36.50
CA GLN A 1038 -62.61 -54.11 -37.27
C GLN A 1038 -62.96 -55.43 -36.57
N ILE A 1039 -61.96 -56.16 -36.05
CA ILE A 1039 -62.18 -57.33 -35.20
C ILE A 1039 -62.90 -56.95 -33.88
N GLU A 1040 -62.66 -55.77 -33.32
CA GLU A 1040 -63.21 -55.30 -32.05
C GLU A 1040 -64.63 -54.72 -32.17
N VAL A 1041 -64.97 -54.11 -33.30
CA VAL A 1041 -66.33 -53.75 -33.72
C VAL A 1041 -67.14 -55.03 -33.90
N MET A 1042 -66.57 -56.06 -34.54
CA MET A 1042 -67.20 -57.38 -34.62
C MET A 1042 -67.39 -58.00 -33.22
N LYS A 1043 -66.45 -57.80 -32.26
CA LYS A 1043 -66.62 -58.19 -30.84
C LYS A 1043 -67.68 -57.37 -30.09
N GLY A 1044 -67.79 -56.07 -30.34
CA GLY A 1044 -68.79 -55.18 -29.71
C GLY A 1044 -70.22 -55.54 -30.11
N ASN A 1045 -70.42 -55.92 -31.37
CA ASN A 1045 -71.69 -56.49 -31.83
C ASN A 1045 -72.04 -57.80 -31.09
N VAL A 1046 -71.08 -58.63 -30.73
CA VAL A 1046 -71.32 -59.84 -29.91
C VAL A 1046 -71.64 -59.49 -28.45
N LYS A 1047 -70.92 -58.54 -27.83
CA LYS A 1047 -71.18 -58.10 -26.43
C LYS A 1047 -72.55 -57.42 -26.25
N SER A 1048 -73.00 -56.60 -27.20
CA SER A 1048 -74.32 -55.97 -27.13
C SER A 1048 -75.46 -57.00 -27.13
N ARG A 1049 -75.35 -58.04 -27.95
CA ARG A 1049 -76.29 -59.17 -27.96
C ARG A 1049 -76.30 -59.93 -26.63
N LEU A 1050 -75.15 -60.05 -25.95
CA LEU A 1050 -75.04 -60.65 -24.63
C LEU A 1050 -75.72 -59.84 -23.52
N GLN A 1051 -75.64 -58.52 -23.57
CA GLN A 1051 -76.24 -57.65 -22.56
C GLN A 1051 -77.78 -57.63 -22.65
N ILE A 1052 -78.31 -57.69 -23.88
CA ILE A 1052 -79.75 -57.85 -24.13
C ILE A 1052 -80.24 -59.16 -23.50
N TYR A 1053 -79.50 -60.26 -23.68
CA TYR A 1053 -79.85 -61.56 -23.11
C TYR A 1053 -79.95 -61.55 -21.58
N TYR A 1054 -79.00 -60.92 -20.88
CA TYR A 1054 -79.04 -60.82 -19.41
C TYR A 1054 -80.26 -60.06 -18.88
N GLN A 1055 -80.66 -58.96 -19.54
CA GLN A 1055 -81.85 -58.21 -19.15
C GLN A 1055 -83.14 -59.01 -19.33
N GLU A 1056 -83.22 -59.82 -20.38
CA GLU A 1056 -84.38 -60.69 -20.58
C GLU A 1056 -84.47 -61.78 -19.49
N LEU A 1057 -83.31 -62.33 -19.08
CA LEU A 1057 -83.21 -63.34 -18.04
C LEU A 1057 -83.64 -62.81 -16.65
N GLU A 1058 -83.21 -61.60 -16.26
CA GLU A 1058 -83.60 -60.97 -14.99
C GLU A 1058 -85.09 -60.62 -14.96
N LYS A 1059 -85.62 -60.07 -16.05
CA LYS A 1059 -87.07 -59.81 -16.20
C LYS A 1059 -87.88 -61.09 -16.11
N PHE A 1060 -87.34 -62.21 -16.59
CA PHE A 1060 -87.98 -63.50 -16.46
C PHE A 1060 -87.97 -64.02 -15.00
N LYS A 1061 -86.83 -63.94 -14.28
CA LYS A 1061 -86.76 -64.32 -12.84
C LYS A 1061 -87.79 -63.59 -11.99
N ALA A 1062 -87.84 -62.26 -12.12
CA ALA A 1062 -88.73 -61.43 -11.30
C ALA A 1062 -90.20 -61.76 -11.54
N ARG A 1063 -90.57 -62.06 -12.80
CA ARG A 1063 -91.93 -62.51 -13.16
C ARG A 1063 -92.22 -63.89 -12.57
N TRP A 1064 -91.27 -64.81 -12.58
CA TRP A 1064 -91.43 -66.15 -12.01
C TRP A 1064 -91.65 -66.13 -10.49
N ASP A 1065 -90.85 -65.35 -9.74
CA ASP A 1065 -90.95 -65.29 -8.28
C ASP A 1065 -92.26 -64.70 -7.76
N GLN A 1066 -92.85 -63.74 -8.48
CA GLN A 1066 -94.15 -63.16 -8.09
C GLN A 1066 -95.32 -64.09 -8.34
N LEU A 1067 -95.22 -64.98 -9.33
CA LEU A 1067 -96.35 -65.77 -9.83
C LEU A 1067 -96.32 -67.22 -9.35
N LYS A 1068 -95.25 -67.65 -8.67
CA LYS A 1068 -95.13 -68.98 -8.09
C LYS A 1068 -96.17 -69.18 -6.97
N PRO A 1069 -97.07 -70.19 -7.08
CA PRO A 1069 -98.07 -70.47 -6.04
C PRO A 1069 -97.41 -70.96 -4.74
N GLY A 1070 -97.86 -70.42 -3.59
CA GLY A 1070 -97.42 -70.84 -2.26
C GLY A 1070 -98.29 -71.95 -1.65
N ASP A 1071 -97.77 -72.63 -0.61
CA ASP A 1071 -98.43 -73.76 0.06
C ASP A 1071 -99.78 -73.38 0.70
N ASP A 1072 -99.96 -72.12 1.05
CA ASP A 1072 -101.18 -71.49 1.57
C ASP A 1072 -102.36 -71.55 0.58
N VAL A 1073 -102.08 -71.52 -0.73
CA VAL A 1073 -103.09 -71.70 -1.79
C VAL A 1073 -103.56 -73.15 -1.88
N ILE A 1074 -102.70 -74.11 -1.51
CA ILE A 1074 -102.96 -75.55 -1.60
C ILE A 1074 -103.86 -76.03 -0.45
N GLU A 1075 -103.70 -75.50 0.77
CA GLU A 1075 -104.53 -75.89 1.93
C GLU A 1075 -105.96 -75.31 1.90
N THR A 1076 -106.11 -74.09 1.41
CA THR A 1076 -107.38 -73.33 1.45
C THR A 1076 -108.14 -73.33 0.12
N GLY A 1077 -107.50 -73.83 -0.95
CA GLY A 1077 -107.95 -73.67 -2.32
C GLY A 1077 -109.25 -74.42 -2.65
N GLN A 1078 -110.19 -73.69 -3.25
CA GLN A 1078 -111.26 -74.30 -4.03
C GLN A 1078 -110.68 -74.81 -5.36
N HIS A 1079 -111.32 -75.83 -5.94
CA HIS A 1079 -110.83 -76.52 -7.14
C HIS A 1079 -110.43 -75.56 -8.31
N ASN A 1080 -111.19 -74.48 -8.55
CA ASN A 1080 -110.90 -73.51 -9.62
C ASN A 1080 -109.60 -72.68 -9.44
N THR A 1081 -109.14 -72.47 -8.20
CA THR A 1081 -107.90 -71.69 -7.96
C THR A 1081 -106.65 -72.54 -8.15
N LEU A 1082 -106.77 -73.85 -7.97
CA LEU A 1082 -105.67 -74.79 -8.15
C LEU A 1082 -105.41 -75.04 -9.65
N ASP A 1083 -106.43 -75.19 -10.49
CA ASP A 1083 -106.25 -75.40 -11.94
C ASP A 1083 -105.52 -74.23 -12.63
N LYS A 1084 -105.91 -72.99 -12.31
CA LYS A 1084 -105.27 -71.78 -12.87
C LYS A 1084 -103.79 -71.66 -12.51
N SER A 1085 -103.42 -72.21 -11.36
CA SER A 1085 -102.03 -72.17 -10.87
C SER A 1085 -101.15 -73.17 -11.61
N ALA A 1086 -101.69 -74.33 -12.00
CA ALA A 1086 -100.96 -75.34 -12.78
C ALA A 1086 -100.67 -74.88 -14.23
N GLU A 1087 -101.64 -74.25 -14.91
CA GLU A 1087 -101.46 -73.74 -16.28
C GLU A 1087 -100.37 -72.67 -16.37
N LEU A 1088 -100.34 -71.75 -15.40
CA LEU A 1088 -99.39 -70.64 -15.37
C LEU A 1088 -97.93 -71.13 -15.25
N ILE A 1089 -97.71 -72.25 -14.54
CA ILE A 1089 -96.38 -72.87 -14.41
C ILE A 1089 -95.90 -73.44 -15.75
N LYS A 1090 -96.79 -74.07 -16.54
CA LYS A 1090 -96.43 -74.62 -17.85
C LYS A 1090 -96.04 -73.53 -18.86
N GLU A 1091 -96.79 -72.43 -18.90
CA GLU A 1091 -96.52 -71.31 -19.81
C GLU A 1091 -95.13 -70.71 -19.55
N LYS A 1092 -94.77 -70.53 -18.27
CA LYS A 1092 -93.47 -69.96 -17.90
C LYS A 1092 -92.30 -70.89 -18.20
N LYS A 1093 -92.47 -72.21 -18.10
CA LYS A 1093 -91.41 -73.16 -18.47
C LYS A 1093 -91.00 -73.04 -19.95
N ILE A 1094 -91.96 -72.89 -20.87
CA ILE A 1094 -91.68 -72.79 -22.31
C ILE A 1094 -90.95 -71.49 -22.64
N GLU A 1095 -91.36 -70.36 -22.05
CA GLU A 1095 -90.72 -69.05 -22.26
C GLU A 1095 -89.23 -69.06 -21.86
N PHE A 1096 -88.82 -69.91 -20.92
CA PHE A 1096 -87.42 -70.05 -20.50
C PHE A 1096 -86.56 -70.86 -21.47
N ASP A 1097 -87.10 -71.91 -22.11
CA ASP A 1097 -86.34 -72.80 -23.00
C ASP A 1097 -85.84 -72.08 -24.28
N ASP A 1098 -86.57 -71.08 -24.80
CA ASP A 1098 -86.15 -70.27 -25.94
C ASP A 1098 -84.93 -69.37 -25.64
N LEU A 1099 -84.84 -68.87 -24.41
CA LEU A 1099 -83.68 -68.13 -23.94
C LEU A 1099 -82.43 -69.04 -23.93
N GLU A 1100 -82.59 -70.32 -23.59
CA GLU A 1100 -81.48 -71.29 -23.52
C GLU A 1100 -80.83 -71.57 -24.90
N VAL A 1101 -81.59 -71.52 -26.01
CA VAL A 1101 -81.06 -71.67 -27.38
C VAL A 1101 -80.22 -70.46 -27.78
N THR A 1102 -80.72 -69.26 -27.48
CA THR A 1102 -80.02 -68.00 -27.77
C THR A 1102 -78.69 -67.93 -27.02
N ARG A 1103 -78.67 -68.45 -25.79
CA ARG A 1103 -77.45 -68.59 -24.98
C ARG A 1103 -76.37 -69.41 -25.70
N LYS A 1104 -76.71 -70.55 -26.30
CA LYS A 1104 -75.72 -71.44 -26.97
C LYS A 1104 -75.02 -70.78 -28.16
N LYS A 1105 -75.74 -70.06 -29.02
CA LYS A 1105 -75.13 -69.34 -30.16
C LYS A 1105 -74.18 -68.22 -29.71
N LEU A 1106 -74.52 -67.52 -28.63
CA LEU A 1106 -73.65 -66.47 -28.10
C LEU A 1106 -72.35 -67.02 -27.52
N VAL A 1107 -72.35 -68.26 -27.01
CA VAL A 1107 -71.13 -68.93 -26.53
C VAL A 1107 -70.18 -69.24 -27.69
N ASP A 1108 -70.67 -69.75 -28.83
CA ASP A 1108 -69.82 -70.04 -30.00
C ASP A 1108 -69.21 -68.77 -30.62
N ASP A 1109 -70.01 -67.71 -30.76
CA ASP A 1109 -69.53 -66.39 -31.22
C ASP A 1109 -68.47 -65.84 -30.25
N CYS A 1110 -68.66 -65.99 -28.93
CA CYS A 1110 -67.65 -65.60 -27.94
C CYS A 1110 -66.36 -66.43 -28.05
N HIS A 1111 -66.46 -67.72 -28.36
CA HIS A 1111 -65.29 -68.59 -28.55
C HIS A 1111 -64.46 -68.20 -29.78
N HIS A 1112 -65.10 -67.86 -30.91
CA HIS A 1112 -64.42 -67.46 -32.15
C HIS A 1112 -63.65 -66.15 -31.99
N PHE A 1113 -64.23 -65.20 -31.25
CA PHE A 1113 -63.61 -63.91 -30.94
C PHE A 1113 -62.80 -63.89 -29.63
N ARG A 1114 -62.67 -65.05 -28.95
CA ARG A 1114 -61.97 -65.23 -27.67
C ARG A 1114 -62.39 -64.22 -26.60
N LEU A 1115 -63.70 -64.07 -26.40
CA LEU A 1115 -64.30 -63.27 -25.33
C LEU A 1115 -64.56 -64.15 -24.10
N GLU A 1116 -64.41 -63.59 -22.90
CA GLU A 1116 -64.61 -64.30 -21.63
C GLU A 1116 -66.04 -64.87 -21.51
N GLU A 1117 -66.14 -66.13 -21.08
CA GLU A 1117 -67.42 -66.81 -20.98
C GLU A 1117 -68.31 -66.16 -19.88
N PRO A 1118 -69.51 -65.69 -20.24
CA PRO A 1118 -70.39 -64.98 -19.30
C PRO A 1118 -70.93 -65.89 -18.19
N ASN A 1119 -71.10 -65.36 -16.97
CA ASN A 1119 -71.66 -66.11 -15.83
C ASN A 1119 -73.18 -66.30 -16.01
N PHE A 1120 -73.62 -67.54 -16.26
CA PHE A 1120 -75.04 -67.90 -16.44
C PHE A 1120 -75.66 -68.57 -15.20
N SER A 1121 -75.08 -68.40 -14.01
CA SER A 1121 -75.59 -69.00 -12.76
C SER A 1121 -77.06 -68.67 -12.46
N LEU A 1122 -77.50 -67.45 -12.78
CA LEU A 1122 -78.90 -67.04 -12.60
C LEU A 1122 -79.86 -67.88 -13.45
N ALA A 1123 -79.49 -68.20 -14.71
CA ALA A 1123 -80.27 -69.06 -15.59
C ALA A 1123 -80.36 -70.48 -15.03
N SER A 1124 -79.25 -71.02 -14.54
CA SER A 1124 -79.21 -72.35 -13.93
C SER A 1124 -80.08 -72.44 -12.66
N ASN A 1125 -80.09 -71.39 -11.83
CA ASN A 1125 -80.90 -71.37 -10.61
C ASN A 1125 -82.41 -71.27 -10.92
N ILE A 1126 -82.81 -70.47 -11.92
CA ILE A 1126 -84.20 -70.37 -12.40
C ILE A 1126 -84.70 -71.73 -12.88
N SER A 1127 -83.89 -72.41 -13.68
CA SER A 1127 -84.22 -73.73 -14.22
C SER A 1127 -84.53 -74.75 -13.11
N LYS A 1128 -83.69 -74.84 -12.07
CA LYS A 1128 -83.92 -75.75 -10.93
C LYS A 1128 -85.20 -75.43 -10.15
N ASP A 1129 -85.49 -74.16 -9.95
CA ASP A 1129 -86.67 -73.73 -9.16
C ASP A 1129 -87.99 -73.96 -9.92
N ILE A 1130 -88.02 -73.72 -11.24
CA ILE A 1130 -89.17 -74.06 -12.09
C ILE A 1130 -89.42 -75.57 -12.12
N GLU A 1131 -88.37 -76.39 -12.23
CA GLU A 1131 -88.50 -77.84 -12.28
C GLU A 1131 -89.06 -78.45 -11.00
N SER A 1132 -88.62 -77.98 -9.83
CA SER A 1132 -89.14 -78.43 -8.54
C SER A 1132 -90.64 -78.07 -8.37
N CYS A 1133 -91.03 -76.85 -8.76
CA CYS A 1133 -92.43 -76.41 -8.64
C CYS A 1133 -93.35 -77.18 -9.60
N ALA A 1134 -92.91 -77.41 -10.85
CA ALA A 1134 -93.69 -78.16 -11.84
C ALA A 1134 -93.99 -79.61 -11.42
N GLN A 1135 -93.06 -80.27 -10.72
CA GLN A 1135 -93.27 -81.65 -10.24
C GLN A 1135 -94.40 -81.77 -9.21
N ILE A 1136 -94.54 -80.81 -8.29
CA ILE A 1136 -95.58 -80.83 -7.25
C ILE A 1136 -96.98 -80.67 -7.86
N TRP A 1137 -97.12 -79.76 -8.82
CA TRP A 1137 -98.40 -79.44 -9.47
C TRP A 1137 -98.87 -80.52 -10.47
N ALA A 1138 -97.95 -81.26 -11.08
CA ALA A 1138 -98.30 -82.36 -11.99
C ALA A 1138 -99.14 -83.45 -11.31
N PHE A 1139 -98.90 -83.72 -10.01
CA PHE A 1139 -99.65 -84.72 -9.25
C PHE A 1139 -101.13 -84.36 -9.05
N TYR A 1140 -101.44 -83.05 -9.00
CA TYR A 1140 -102.80 -82.53 -8.88
C TYR A 1140 -103.57 -82.58 -10.21
N GLU A 1141 -102.94 -82.22 -11.31
CA GLU A 1141 -103.56 -82.28 -12.64
C GLU A 1141 -104.01 -83.71 -12.99
N GLU A 1142 -103.21 -84.72 -12.66
CA GLU A 1142 -103.51 -86.13 -12.96
C GLU A 1142 -104.79 -86.62 -12.23
N PHE A 1143 -104.98 -86.24 -10.97
CA PHE A 1143 -106.22 -86.56 -10.24
C PHE A 1143 -107.44 -85.87 -10.87
N GLN A 1144 -107.27 -84.59 -11.20
CA GLN A 1144 -108.37 -83.76 -11.62
C GLN A 1144 -108.89 -84.08 -13.01
N GLN A 1145 -107.99 -84.48 -13.92
CA GLN A 1145 -108.36 -84.96 -15.24
C GLN A 1145 -109.27 -86.18 -15.16
N GLY A 1146 -108.88 -87.21 -14.39
CA GLY A 1146 -109.71 -88.41 -14.23
C GLY A 1146 -111.05 -88.14 -13.53
N PHE A 1147 -111.09 -87.18 -12.60
CA PHE A 1147 -112.33 -86.77 -11.93
C PHE A 1147 -113.31 -86.07 -12.90
N GLN A 1148 -112.83 -85.13 -13.73
CA GLN A 1148 -113.63 -84.38 -14.70
C GLN A 1148 -114.18 -85.27 -15.83
N GLU A 1149 -113.41 -86.27 -16.29
CA GLU A 1149 -113.86 -87.22 -17.32
C GLU A 1149 -115.15 -87.93 -16.93
N MET A 1150 -115.27 -88.36 -15.67
CA MET A 1150 -116.49 -89.00 -15.18
C MET A 1150 -117.61 -88.00 -14.88
N ALA A 1151 -117.28 -86.79 -14.39
CA ALA A 1151 -118.27 -85.78 -14.02
C ALA A 1151 -119.06 -85.23 -15.23
N ASN A 1152 -118.50 -85.26 -16.44
CA ASN A 1152 -119.13 -84.72 -17.64
C ASN A 1152 -120.04 -85.71 -18.39
N GLU A 1153 -120.10 -86.99 -18.01
CA GLU A 1153 -121.04 -87.96 -18.62
C GLU A 1153 -122.49 -87.64 -18.23
N ASP A 1154 -123.42 -87.83 -19.17
CA ASP A 1154 -124.84 -87.67 -18.94
C ASP A 1154 -125.36 -88.70 -17.93
N TRP A 1155 -126.22 -88.27 -17.01
CA TRP A 1155 -126.67 -89.12 -15.91
C TRP A 1155 -127.47 -90.34 -16.40
N ILE A 1156 -128.19 -90.21 -17.52
CA ILE A 1156 -128.96 -91.32 -18.11
C ILE A 1156 -128.04 -92.48 -18.48
N THR A 1157 -126.90 -92.19 -19.09
CA THR A 1157 -125.88 -93.18 -19.45
C THR A 1157 -125.09 -93.60 -18.21
N PHE A 1158 -124.64 -92.64 -17.40
CA PHE A 1158 -123.74 -92.88 -16.29
C PHE A 1158 -124.37 -93.65 -15.12
N ARG A 1159 -125.70 -93.57 -14.91
CA ARG A 1159 -126.37 -94.28 -13.80
C ARG A 1159 -126.16 -95.80 -13.82
N THR A 1160 -125.90 -96.38 -14.99
CA THR A 1160 -125.59 -97.82 -15.14
C THR A 1160 -124.12 -98.15 -14.84
N LYS A 1161 -123.24 -97.14 -14.83
CA LYS A 1161 -121.78 -97.24 -14.72
C LYS A 1161 -121.19 -96.72 -13.40
N THR A 1162 -121.99 -96.49 -12.37
CA THR A 1162 -121.52 -95.83 -11.12
C THR A 1162 -120.38 -96.57 -10.39
N TYR A 1163 -120.10 -97.83 -10.71
CA TYR A 1163 -118.98 -98.60 -10.16
C TYR A 1163 -117.61 -98.07 -10.64
N LEU A 1164 -117.53 -97.46 -11.83
CA LEU A 1164 -116.28 -96.90 -12.36
C LEU A 1164 -115.75 -95.76 -11.49
N PHE A 1165 -116.66 -94.95 -10.94
CA PHE A 1165 -116.30 -93.88 -10.00
C PHE A 1165 -115.80 -94.44 -8.66
N GLU A 1166 -116.29 -95.59 -8.23
CA GLU A 1166 -115.82 -96.28 -7.02
C GLU A 1166 -114.40 -96.84 -7.19
N GLU A 1167 -114.12 -97.48 -8.33
CA GLU A 1167 -112.79 -97.97 -8.68
C GLU A 1167 -111.75 -96.82 -8.75
N PHE A 1168 -112.13 -95.68 -9.35
CA PHE A 1168 -111.28 -94.49 -9.43
C PHE A 1168 -110.85 -93.98 -8.04
N LEU A 1169 -111.80 -93.84 -7.10
CA LEU A 1169 -111.51 -93.37 -5.75
C LEU A 1169 -110.66 -94.37 -4.95
N MET A 1170 -110.81 -95.67 -5.18
CA MET A 1170 -109.97 -96.68 -4.51
C MET A 1170 -108.53 -96.68 -5.03
N ASN A 1171 -108.36 -96.55 -6.35
CA ASN A 1171 -107.02 -96.52 -6.96
C ASN A 1171 -106.21 -95.30 -6.49
N TRP A 1172 -106.86 -94.13 -6.41
CA TRP A 1172 -106.22 -92.92 -5.88
C TRP A 1172 -105.91 -93.00 -4.38
N HIS A 1173 -106.76 -93.63 -3.58
CA HIS A 1173 -106.49 -93.88 -2.16
C HIS A 1173 -105.23 -94.72 -1.93
N ASP A 1174 -105.04 -95.78 -2.74
CA ASP A 1174 -103.87 -96.64 -2.63
C ASP A 1174 -102.59 -95.97 -3.16
N ARG A 1175 -102.71 -95.12 -4.19
CA ARG A 1175 -101.59 -94.31 -4.71
C ARG A 1175 -101.09 -93.30 -3.70
N LEU A 1176 -101.99 -92.55 -3.06
CA LEU A 1176 -101.63 -91.51 -2.09
C LEU A 1176 -100.98 -92.10 -0.83
N ARG A 1177 -101.34 -93.33 -0.43
CA ARG A 1177 -100.72 -94.02 0.72
C ARG A 1177 -99.26 -94.43 0.48
N LYS A 1178 -98.87 -94.72 -0.77
CA LYS A 1178 -97.53 -95.23 -1.10
C LYS A 1178 -96.47 -94.13 -1.23
N VAL A 1179 -96.85 -92.86 -1.08
CA VAL A 1179 -95.91 -91.72 -1.20
C VAL A 1179 -95.09 -91.60 0.09
N GLU A 1180 -93.76 -91.64 0.00
CA GLU A 1180 -92.86 -91.62 1.17
C GLU A 1180 -92.82 -90.25 1.85
N GLU A 1181 -92.81 -89.14 1.08
CA GLU A 1181 -92.86 -87.76 1.60
C GLU A 1181 -94.18 -87.09 1.21
N HIS A 1182 -95.00 -86.76 2.20
CA HIS A 1182 -96.33 -86.20 1.95
C HIS A 1182 -96.24 -84.67 1.83
N SER A 1183 -96.55 -84.15 0.63
CA SER A 1183 -96.66 -82.71 0.38
C SER A 1183 -98.07 -82.20 0.71
N VAL A 1184 -98.22 -80.89 0.87
CA VAL A 1184 -99.53 -80.25 1.12
C VAL A 1184 -100.56 -80.65 0.07
N MET A 1185 -100.13 -80.83 -1.19
CA MET A 1185 -100.98 -81.27 -2.29
C MET A 1185 -101.47 -82.72 -2.15
N THR A 1186 -100.61 -83.65 -1.70
CA THR A 1186 -101.02 -85.05 -1.52
C THR A 1186 -102.00 -85.21 -0.35
N VAL A 1187 -101.85 -84.39 0.70
CA VAL A 1187 -102.81 -84.31 1.82
C VAL A 1187 -104.17 -83.78 1.36
N LYS A 1188 -104.19 -82.74 0.52
CA LYS A 1188 -105.44 -82.17 -0.02
C LYS A 1188 -106.18 -83.17 -0.90
N LEU A 1189 -105.49 -83.87 -1.80
CA LEU A 1189 -106.10 -84.90 -2.66
C LEU A 1189 -106.70 -86.07 -1.86
N GLN A 1190 -106.04 -86.49 -0.77
CA GLN A 1190 -106.55 -87.54 0.12
C GLN A 1190 -107.91 -87.15 0.74
N SER A 1191 -108.05 -85.89 1.16
CA SER A 1191 -109.32 -85.38 1.72
C SER A 1191 -110.48 -85.38 0.72
N GLU A 1192 -110.22 -85.10 -0.56
CA GLU A 1192 -111.23 -85.14 -1.62
C GLU A 1192 -111.66 -86.58 -1.94
N VAL A 1193 -110.71 -87.52 -1.99
CA VAL A 1193 -110.99 -88.95 -2.18
C VAL A 1193 -111.91 -89.49 -1.08
N ASP A 1194 -111.63 -89.14 0.17
CA ASP A 1194 -112.42 -89.58 1.33
C ASP A 1194 -113.84 -88.98 1.32
N LYS A 1195 -114.02 -87.74 0.85
CA LYS A 1195 -115.33 -87.09 0.70
C LYS A 1195 -116.27 -87.87 -0.22
N TYR A 1196 -115.80 -88.21 -1.43
CA TYR A 1196 -116.66 -88.84 -2.44
C TYR A 1196 -116.97 -90.32 -2.16
N LYS A 1197 -116.12 -91.03 -1.41
CA LYS A 1197 -116.40 -92.42 -0.98
C LYS A 1197 -117.68 -92.57 -0.16
N ILE A 1198 -118.07 -91.53 0.59
CA ILE A 1198 -119.28 -91.53 1.43
C ILE A 1198 -120.56 -91.44 0.59
N VAL A 1199 -120.48 -90.82 -0.59
CA VAL A 1199 -121.64 -90.46 -1.44
C VAL A 1199 -122.12 -91.66 -2.28
N ILE A 1200 -121.20 -92.53 -2.69
CA ILE A 1200 -121.45 -93.65 -3.62
C ILE A 1200 -122.62 -94.57 -3.20
N PRO A 1201 -122.72 -95.06 -1.94
CA PRO A 1201 -123.78 -95.97 -1.52
C PRO A 1201 -125.20 -95.36 -1.58
N ILE A 1202 -125.29 -94.03 -1.60
CA ILE A 1202 -126.54 -93.25 -1.54
C ILE A 1202 -127.09 -92.96 -2.95
N LEU A 1203 -126.22 -92.88 -3.96
CA LEU A 1203 -126.58 -92.60 -5.35
C LEU A 1203 -127.57 -93.62 -5.95
N LYS A 1204 -127.67 -94.84 -5.41
CA LYS A 1204 -128.66 -95.85 -5.84
C LYS A 1204 -130.12 -95.36 -5.74
N TYR A 1205 -130.42 -94.48 -4.79
CA TYR A 1205 -131.77 -93.92 -4.60
C TYR A 1205 -132.11 -92.83 -5.62
N VAL A 1206 -131.11 -92.31 -6.34
CA VAL A 1206 -131.24 -91.23 -7.34
C VAL A 1206 -131.33 -91.79 -8.78
N ARG A 1207 -131.30 -93.11 -8.97
CA ARG A 1207 -131.29 -93.77 -10.30
C ARG A 1207 -132.63 -93.71 -11.07
N GLY A 1208 -133.76 -93.62 -10.36
CA GLY A 1208 -135.07 -93.29 -10.92
C GLY A 1208 -135.72 -94.30 -11.88
N GLU A 1209 -135.48 -95.61 -11.72
CA GLU A 1209 -136.06 -96.65 -12.59
C GLU A 1209 -137.60 -96.77 -12.49
N HIS A 1210 -138.21 -96.28 -11.41
CA HIS A 1210 -139.65 -96.36 -11.17
C HIS A 1210 -140.32 -94.98 -11.05
N LEU A 1211 -139.60 -93.89 -11.38
CA LEU A 1211 -140.06 -92.52 -11.19
C LEU A 1211 -140.74 -91.99 -12.46
N SER A 1212 -141.95 -91.46 -12.30
CA SER A 1212 -142.69 -90.76 -13.35
C SER A 1212 -142.07 -89.36 -13.60
N PRO A 1213 -142.43 -88.68 -14.70
CA PRO A 1213 -141.94 -87.33 -15.01
C PRO A 1213 -142.16 -86.32 -13.87
N ASP A 1214 -143.28 -86.43 -13.15
CA ASP A 1214 -143.59 -85.56 -12.01
C ASP A 1214 -142.69 -85.85 -10.79
N HIS A 1215 -142.36 -87.13 -10.56
CA HIS A 1215 -141.46 -87.50 -9.46
C HIS A 1215 -140.02 -87.02 -9.68
N TRP A 1216 -139.56 -86.88 -10.93
CA TRP A 1216 -138.25 -86.28 -11.24
C TRP A 1216 -138.19 -84.79 -10.89
N LEU A 1217 -139.28 -84.06 -11.08
CA LEU A 1217 -139.36 -82.64 -10.71
C LEU A 1217 -139.32 -82.46 -9.19
N ASP A 1218 -139.92 -83.38 -8.44
CA ASP A 1218 -139.86 -83.36 -6.97
C ASP A 1218 -138.48 -83.76 -6.45
N LEU A 1219 -137.82 -84.74 -7.08
CA LEU A 1219 -136.42 -85.08 -6.79
C LEU A 1219 -135.49 -83.88 -7.04
N PHE A 1220 -135.63 -83.19 -8.18
CA PHE A 1220 -134.82 -82.01 -8.49
C PHE A 1220 -135.06 -80.88 -7.48
N ARG A 1221 -136.30 -80.67 -7.02
CA ARG A 1221 -136.62 -79.72 -5.95
C ARG A 1221 -136.01 -80.14 -4.61
N LEU A 1222 -136.07 -81.42 -4.27
CA LEU A 1222 -135.56 -81.95 -3.01
C LEU A 1222 -134.04 -81.81 -2.93
N LEU A 1223 -133.35 -82.03 -4.05
CA LEU A 1223 -131.91 -81.89 -4.22
C LEU A 1223 -131.45 -80.43 -4.44
N GLY A 1224 -132.37 -79.48 -4.52
CA GLY A 1224 -132.06 -78.06 -4.73
C GLY A 1224 -131.50 -77.75 -6.13
N LEU A 1225 -131.80 -78.59 -7.13
CA LEU A 1225 -131.34 -78.41 -8.50
C LEU A 1225 -132.08 -77.23 -9.18
N PRO A 1226 -131.42 -76.50 -10.11
CA PRO A 1226 -131.96 -75.27 -10.71
C PRO A 1226 -133.33 -75.47 -11.40
N ARG A 1227 -134.25 -74.48 -11.29
CA ARG A 1227 -135.57 -74.57 -11.94
C ARG A 1227 -135.41 -74.54 -13.46
N GLY A 1228 -135.78 -75.65 -14.12
CA GLY A 1228 -135.63 -75.84 -15.57
C GLY A 1228 -134.73 -77.02 -15.96
N THR A 1229 -134.10 -77.71 -15.00
CA THR A 1229 -133.34 -78.93 -15.28
C THR A 1229 -134.27 -80.05 -15.77
N SER A 1230 -134.00 -80.57 -16.97
CA SER A 1230 -134.65 -81.76 -17.53
C SER A 1230 -133.74 -82.97 -17.35
N LEU A 1231 -134.32 -84.17 -17.20
CA LEU A 1231 -133.56 -85.41 -17.06
C LEU A 1231 -132.55 -85.64 -18.19
N GLU A 1232 -132.89 -85.23 -19.41
CA GLU A 1232 -132.03 -85.32 -20.61
C GLU A 1232 -130.78 -84.44 -20.55
N LYS A 1233 -130.76 -83.43 -19.69
CA LYS A 1233 -129.64 -82.48 -19.56
C LYS A 1233 -128.86 -82.62 -18.24
N LEU A 1234 -129.22 -83.58 -17.40
CA LEU A 1234 -128.56 -83.79 -16.10
C LEU A 1234 -127.25 -84.56 -16.29
N LEU A 1235 -126.14 -84.00 -15.81
CA LEU A 1235 -124.83 -84.67 -15.81
C LEU A 1235 -124.57 -85.35 -14.45
N PHE A 1236 -123.69 -86.35 -14.43
CA PHE A 1236 -123.24 -86.94 -13.16
C PHE A 1236 -122.59 -85.90 -12.25
N GLY A 1237 -121.85 -84.95 -12.82
CA GLY A 1237 -121.23 -83.84 -12.12
C GLY A 1237 -122.24 -82.92 -11.43
N ASP A 1238 -123.45 -82.76 -11.98
CA ASP A 1238 -124.50 -81.97 -11.32
C ASP A 1238 -124.99 -82.62 -10.03
N LEU A 1239 -124.97 -83.95 -9.96
CA LEU A 1239 -125.26 -84.71 -8.74
C LEU A 1239 -124.10 -84.66 -7.75
N LEU A 1240 -122.85 -84.73 -8.21
CA LEU A 1240 -121.67 -84.61 -7.36
C LEU A 1240 -121.56 -83.22 -6.71
N ARG A 1241 -122.00 -82.15 -7.38
CA ARG A 1241 -122.04 -80.79 -6.82
C ARG A 1241 -122.99 -80.64 -5.64
N VAL A 1242 -124.07 -81.42 -5.61
CA VAL A 1242 -125.01 -81.47 -4.47
C VAL A 1242 -124.77 -82.71 -3.60
N ALA A 1243 -123.62 -83.37 -3.70
CA ALA A 1243 -123.28 -84.58 -2.95
C ALA A 1243 -123.50 -84.45 -1.44
N ASP A 1244 -123.09 -83.34 -0.84
CA ASP A 1244 -123.28 -83.08 0.60
C ASP A 1244 -124.78 -83.02 0.96
N THR A 1245 -125.60 -82.47 0.05
CA THR A 1245 -127.06 -82.40 0.17
C THR A 1245 -127.72 -83.77 -0.06
N ILE A 1246 -127.20 -84.58 -0.99
CA ILE A 1246 -127.63 -85.97 -1.24
C ILE A 1246 -127.40 -86.82 0.01
N VAL A 1247 -126.24 -86.68 0.66
CA VAL A 1247 -125.92 -87.38 1.92
C VAL A 1247 -126.86 -86.91 3.05
N ALA A 1248 -127.04 -85.60 3.21
CA ALA A 1248 -127.88 -85.03 4.27
C ALA A 1248 -129.36 -85.45 4.17
N LYS A 1249 -129.89 -85.59 2.94
CA LYS A 1249 -131.27 -86.02 2.67
C LYS A 1249 -131.42 -87.51 2.37
N ALA A 1250 -130.43 -88.33 2.67
CA ALA A 1250 -130.43 -89.76 2.35
C ALA A 1250 -131.59 -90.54 2.99
N ALA A 1251 -132.14 -90.08 4.12
CA ALA A 1251 -133.33 -90.66 4.74
C ALA A 1251 -134.62 -90.31 3.95
N ASP A 1252 -134.71 -89.08 3.43
CA ASP A 1252 -135.86 -88.61 2.64
C ASP A 1252 -135.89 -89.23 1.23
N LEU A 1253 -134.70 -89.49 0.65
CA LEU A 1253 -134.55 -90.14 -0.67
C LEU A 1253 -134.85 -91.65 -0.66
N LYS A 1254 -134.97 -92.26 0.53
CA LYS A 1254 -135.26 -93.70 0.71
C LYS A 1254 -136.75 -94.04 0.67
N VAL A 1255 -137.64 -93.06 0.86
CA VAL A 1255 -139.11 -93.23 1.01
C VAL A 1255 -139.82 -93.19 -0.33
#